data_AF-A0A3B0CYL2-F1
#
_entry.id   AF-A0A3B0CYL2-F1
#
_cell.length_a   1.000
_cell.length_b   1.000
_cell.length_c   1.000
_cell.angle_alpha   90.00
_cell.angle_beta   90.00
_cell.angle_gamma   90.00
#
_symmetry.space_group_name_H-M   'P 1'
#
loop_
_entity.id
_entity.type
_entity.pdbx_description
1 polymer ?
#
loop_
_entity_poly.entity_id
_entity_poly.type
_entity_poly.pdbx_seq_one_letter_code
_entity_poly.pdbx_strand_id
1 'polypeptide(L)'
;MANRYANLVGSKKISEDFGNINIGFDRVQQDVDQIKQDVTGLDFRVDNIVGQTGESNTEIVDARMPSSGSAYSTLKDRLDNEHSDLTVRVNDNANNVVSDLAKRLQAGQVTKIRLIGHSIVAGLGAMGSYVPPSNPIIFNDGAGTIYRESDYTSRCWANFFREYIGSNFPSVSFTNAGISGQTVAWGLANAQYWMSNNEDVVFVMLSSNDRMSSSLAQYKSNMEQFLAYVNARCKTMIVLTENPPTDDYAEDGTLLRNFSTDAIDRVLTQICNEKGYAHVSFYREMVQYMAETDDKHLTEWYRNAHPNDAGYYLMWNILQTKLGLGDRFYKMRKLAKRKVYNAIIDGNFQIAQAKPIIGMEAVNPAFNSYPVFDMWKLTGFVGSGDSLPTIKHSQRRITDAGSAINAIPGARRTYFIEWDGPGSTANSQYNIVQRIENGVSRLAAHSTHLNMSFGSRSSVVGKKIQMTIVYNYGTGGSPSPTDFLTGQEFTITSTFQEYPVSIPNIDIRGKTFGTNNDDYIEVQWKLAGGFQNFVAAGNFELASARFNPFGPTPPLIDESFDDALRSCQRYYEKSFPYFTAVGQNVGNPGSLTYIKNIAGQYNSGVYVQYKVKKRHASAVVTFYNPNATNGAWRNTSTSTDSGEAYAAYAGDNGFLAVNPGLSSETGAADVCIVHWTADCRL
;
A
#
# COMPACT_ATOMS: atom_id res chain seq x y z
N MET A 1 61.55 48.85 24.97
CA MET A 1 62.12 48.98 26.32
C MET A 1 62.70 50.36 26.58
N ALA A 2 63.82 50.74 25.96
CA ALA A 2 64.56 51.97 26.29
C ALA A 2 63.75 53.28 26.23
N ASN A 3 63.00 53.56 25.16
CA ASN A 3 62.23 54.82 25.02
C ASN A 3 60.75 54.72 25.42
N ARG A 4 60.19 53.50 25.48
CA ARG A 4 58.76 53.29 25.77
C ARG A 4 58.47 53.09 27.25
N TYR A 5 59.40 52.47 27.98
CA TYR A 5 59.18 52.06 29.37
C TYR A 5 60.19 52.69 30.33
N ALA A 6 61.45 52.78 29.90
CA ALA A 6 62.55 53.27 30.74
C ALA A 6 62.95 54.74 30.49
N ASN A 7 62.53 55.39 29.39
CA ASN A 7 62.94 56.76 29.00
C ASN A 7 64.45 57.03 29.14
N LEU A 8 65.30 56.12 28.64
CA LEU A 8 66.75 56.23 28.76
C LEU A 8 67.30 57.38 27.90
N VAL A 9 68.30 58.09 28.43
CA VAL A 9 68.98 59.16 27.69
C VAL A 9 70.32 58.63 27.20
N GLY A 10 70.48 58.43 25.90
CA GLY A 10 71.63 57.73 25.32
C GLY A 10 73.02 58.34 25.62
N SER A 11 73.08 59.58 26.11
CA SER A 11 74.33 60.24 26.53
C SER A 11 74.73 59.99 27.99
N LYS A 12 73.85 59.42 28.82
CA LYS A 12 74.13 59.08 30.22
C LYS A 12 74.75 57.69 30.36
N LYS A 13 75.54 57.49 31.42
CA LYS A 13 76.08 56.16 31.74
C LYS A 13 74.94 55.28 32.29
N ILE A 14 75.02 53.97 32.04
CA ILE A 14 74.02 53.01 32.54
C ILE A 14 73.84 53.08 34.05
N SER A 15 74.90 53.33 34.81
CA SER A 15 74.85 53.52 36.27
C SER A 15 73.99 54.71 36.71
N GLU A 16 73.89 55.74 35.86
CA GLU A 16 73.11 56.96 36.13
C GLU A 16 71.63 56.76 35.80
N ASP A 17 71.32 55.85 34.86
CA ASP A 17 69.96 55.51 34.44
C ASP A 17 69.46 54.17 35.02
N PHE A 18 70.21 53.52 35.90
CA PHE A 18 69.86 52.21 36.48
C PHE A 18 68.47 52.21 37.14
N GLY A 19 68.11 53.29 37.84
CA GLY A 19 66.77 53.45 38.42
C GLY A 19 65.66 53.47 37.35
N ASN A 20 65.90 54.15 36.23
CA ASN A 20 64.97 54.21 35.10
C ASN A 20 64.86 52.86 34.36
N ILE A 21 65.95 52.09 34.31
CA ILE A 21 65.96 50.74 33.78
C ILE A 21 65.06 49.82 34.62
N ASN A 22 65.18 49.86 35.95
CA ASN A 22 64.33 49.07 36.84
C ASN A 22 62.85 49.43 36.70
N ILE A 23 62.53 50.73 36.68
CA ILE A 23 61.17 51.21 36.40
C ILE A 23 60.66 50.71 35.04
N GLY A 24 61.54 50.67 34.04
CA GLY A 24 61.21 50.13 32.72
C GLY A 24 60.88 48.64 32.74
N PHE A 25 61.63 47.84 33.50
CA PHE A 25 61.34 46.43 33.69
C PHE A 25 60.04 46.20 34.46
N ASP A 26 59.77 46.99 35.51
CA ASP A 26 58.52 46.92 36.27
C ASP A 26 57.30 47.23 35.39
N ARG A 27 57.40 48.22 34.51
CA ARG A 27 56.33 48.56 33.56
C ARG A 27 56.12 47.48 32.49
N VAL A 28 57.19 46.85 32.01
CA VAL A 28 57.06 45.70 31.11
C VAL A 28 56.40 44.53 31.83
N GLN A 29 56.73 44.30 33.10
CA GLN A 29 56.08 43.26 33.91
C GLN A 29 54.58 43.55 34.06
N GLN A 30 54.20 44.81 34.33
CA GLN A 30 52.79 45.22 34.39
C GLN A 30 52.05 44.99 33.06
N ASP A 31 52.64 45.37 31.92
CA ASP A 31 52.03 45.12 30.61
C ASP A 31 51.87 43.62 30.32
N VAL A 32 52.87 42.81 30.67
CA VAL A 32 52.83 41.35 30.52
C VAL A 32 51.72 40.74 31.39
N ASP A 33 51.54 41.22 32.61
CA ASP A 33 50.50 40.71 33.51
C ASP A 33 49.10 41.19 33.10
N GLN A 34 48.95 42.40 32.54
CA GLN A 34 47.70 42.86 31.95
C GLN A 34 47.32 42.03 30.71
N ILE A 35 48.29 41.74 29.83
CA ILE A 35 48.05 40.88 28.65
C ILE A 35 47.58 39.48 29.09
N LYS A 36 48.17 38.91 30.15
CA LYS A 36 47.70 37.62 30.69
C LYS A 36 46.24 37.71 31.18
N GLN A 37 45.86 38.79 31.85
CA GLN A 37 44.47 39.00 32.27
C GLN A 37 43.53 39.14 31.09
N ASP A 38 43.89 39.90 30.07
CA ASP A 38 43.09 40.09 28.86
C ASP A 38 42.92 38.77 28.09
N VAL A 39 43.99 37.98 27.95
CA VAL A 39 43.93 36.64 27.34
C VAL A 39 43.02 35.73 28.15
N THR A 40 43.13 35.73 29.48
CA THR A 40 42.24 34.94 30.37
C THR A 40 40.78 35.37 30.22
N GLY A 41 40.51 36.67 30.10
CA GLY A 41 39.16 37.21 29.88
C GLY A 41 38.61 36.88 28.49
N LEU A 42 39.47 36.85 27.47
CA LEU A 42 39.10 36.41 26.13
C LEU A 42 38.79 34.92 26.11
N ASP A 43 39.59 34.10 26.79
CA ASP A 43 39.39 32.66 26.96
C ASP A 43 38.03 32.39 27.62
N PHE A 44 37.72 33.10 28.71
CA PHE A 44 36.41 33.01 29.38
C PHE A 44 35.23 33.40 28.45
N ARG A 45 35.40 34.41 27.60
CA ARG A 45 34.37 34.80 26.62
C ARG A 45 34.23 33.79 25.49
N VAL A 46 35.34 33.22 25.01
CA VAL A 46 35.35 32.17 23.99
C VAL A 46 34.72 30.89 24.56
N ASP A 47 35.05 30.52 25.79
CA ASP A 47 34.45 29.38 26.51
C ASP A 47 32.94 29.57 26.72
N ASN A 48 32.48 30.78 27.05
CA ASN A 48 31.04 31.08 27.12
C ASN A 48 30.33 31.00 25.76
N ILE A 49 31.04 31.26 24.66
CA ILE A 49 30.50 31.14 23.30
C ILE A 49 30.54 29.69 22.81
N VAL A 50 31.54 28.91 23.24
CA VAL A 50 31.84 27.57 22.70
C VAL A 50 31.35 26.42 23.60
N GLY A 51 31.05 26.66 24.88
CA GLY A 51 30.27 25.71 25.66
C GLY A 51 30.34 25.88 27.16
N GLN A 52 29.20 26.23 27.76
CA GLN A 52 28.59 25.42 28.83
C GLN A 52 27.14 25.84 29.15
N THR A 53 26.35 24.79 29.42
CA THR A 53 25.09 24.67 30.19
C THR A 53 24.32 25.92 30.60
N GLY A 54 23.04 25.95 30.18
CA GLY A 54 21.97 26.64 30.87
C GLY A 54 21.96 28.15 30.64
N GLU A 55 21.23 28.56 29.60
CA GLU A 55 20.97 29.95 29.20
C GLU A 55 22.20 30.63 28.55
N SER A 56 22.36 30.63 27.23
CA SER A 56 21.72 31.65 26.38
C SER A 56 22.01 31.41 24.89
N ASN A 57 20.94 31.32 24.10
CA ASN A 57 20.76 31.73 22.69
C ASN A 57 19.53 30.95 22.19
N THR A 58 18.36 31.61 22.10
CA THR A 58 17.09 30.99 21.69
C THR A 58 17.23 30.18 20.40
N GLU A 59 18.03 30.67 19.45
CA GLU A 59 18.32 29.98 18.20
C GLU A 59 19.03 28.63 18.39
N ILE A 60 19.89 28.46 19.39
CA ILE A 60 20.56 27.18 19.69
C ILE A 60 19.58 26.23 20.41
N VAL A 61 18.66 26.76 21.21
CA VAL A 61 17.59 25.97 21.84
C VAL A 61 16.62 25.44 20.78
N ASP A 62 16.18 26.30 19.87
CA ASP A 62 15.34 25.93 18.73
C ASP A 62 16.07 24.98 17.78
N ALA A 63 17.37 25.18 17.54
CA ALA A 63 18.17 24.27 16.75
C ALA A 63 18.37 22.89 17.42
N ARG A 64 18.13 22.73 18.74
CA ARG A 64 18.12 21.41 19.40
C ARG A 64 16.74 20.74 19.35
N MET A 65 15.69 21.46 18.96
CA MET A 65 14.33 20.95 18.87
C MET A 65 14.09 20.29 17.50
N PRO A 66 13.98 18.95 17.42
CA PRO A 66 13.50 18.28 16.23
C PRO A 66 11.97 18.44 16.12
N SER A 67 11.42 18.18 14.93
CA SER A 67 9.98 18.12 14.68
C SER A 67 9.26 17.02 15.49
N SER A 68 10.01 16.06 16.05
CA SER A 68 9.52 14.96 16.90
C SER A 68 9.29 15.35 18.38
N GLY A 69 9.63 16.58 18.79
CA GLY A 69 9.10 17.18 20.02
C GLY A 69 9.94 17.03 21.30
N SER A 70 11.16 16.50 21.25
CA SER A 70 12.07 16.47 22.42
C SER A 70 13.44 17.05 22.08
N ALA A 71 13.86 18.08 22.80
CA ALA A 71 15.15 18.74 22.59
C ALA A 71 16.32 17.80 22.91
N TYR A 72 17.34 17.80 22.05
CA TYR A 72 18.62 17.16 22.36
C TYR A 72 19.39 17.93 23.45
N SER A 73 20.22 17.24 24.23
CA SER A 73 21.07 17.84 25.28
C SER A 73 21.97 18.93 24.71
N THR A 74 22.58 18.69 23.55
CA THR A 74 23.39 19.65 22.80
C THR A 74 23.01 19.67 21.32
N LEU A 75 23.34 20.76 20.61
CA LEU A 75 23.18 20.83 19.15
C LEU A 75 24.08 19.79 18.46
N LYS A 76 25.25 19.51 19.05
CA LYS A 76 26.14 18.46 18.57
C LYS A 76 25.46 17.09 18.60
N ASP A 77 24.72 16.77 19.66
CA ASP A 77 24.00 15.48 19.74
C ASP A 77 22.95 15.34 18.63
N ARG A 78 22.24 16.44 18.32
CA ARG A 78 21.31 16.47 17.17
C ARG A 78 22.06 16.31 15.85
N LEU A 79 23.13 17.08 15.63
CA LEU A 79 23.90 17.03 14.38
C LEU A 79 24.57 15.66 14.18
N ASP A 80 25.09 15.04 15.22
CA ASP A 80 25.64 13.69 15.16
C ASP A 80 24.53 12.65 14.87
N ASN A 81 23.34 12.82 15.45
CA ASN A 81 22.18 11.98 15.15
C ASN A 81 21.73 12.14 13.69
N GLU A 82 21.55 13.37 13.22
CA GLU A 82 21.16 13.67 11.83
C GLU A 82 22.25 13.28 10.82
N HIS A 83 23.52 13.47 11.17
CA HIS A 83 24.65 13.05 10.34
C HIS A 83 24.78 11.52 10.29
N SER A 84 24.54 10.84 11.41
CA SER A 84 24.42 9.37 11.42
C SER A 84 23.26 8.91 10.54
N ASP A 85 22.08 9.53 10.64
CA ASP A 85 20.92 9.22 9.81
C ASP A 85 21.18 9.50 8.31
N LEU A 86 21.83 10.62 7.99
CA LEU A 86 22.22 10.97 6.61
C LEU A 86 23.30 10.02 6.09
N THR A 87 24.30 9.68 6.91
CA THR A 87 25.32 8.70 6.56
C THR A 87 24.69 7.34 6.33
N VAL A 88 23.68 6.96 7.12
CA VAL A 88 22.89 5.74 6.87
C VAL A 88 22.07 5.85 5.60
N ARG A 89 21.41 6.98 5.28
CA ARG A 89 20.66 7.14 4.02
C ARG A 89 21.58 7.14 2.79
N VAL A 90 22.75 7.75 2.92
CA VAL A 90 23.79 7.75 1.88
C VAL A 90 24.39 6.35 1.73
N ASN A 91 24.62 5.63 2.83
CA ASN A 91 25.05 4.25 2.83
C ASN A 91 23.94 3.28 2.37
N ASP A 92 22.66 3.55 2.62
CA ASP A 92 21.53 2.80 2.07
C ASP A 92 21.43 3.01 0.56
N ASN A 93 21.82 4.19 0.08
CA ASN A 93 22.01 4.46 -1.36
C ASN A 93 23.35 3.93 -1.92
N ALA A 94 24.36 3.66 -1.09
CA ALA A 94 25.72 3.28 -1.50
C ALA A 94 26.12 1.81 -1.18
N ASN A 95 25.32 1.07 -0.40
CA ASN A 95 25.64 -0.29 0.06
C ASN A 95 25.05 -1.34 -0.88
N ASN A 96 25.89 -1.72 -1.84
CA ASN A 96 25.76 -2.75 -2.87
C ASN A 96 25.28 -4.16 -2.45
N VAL A 97 24.95 -4.45 -1.18
CA VAL A 97 24.54 -5.81 -0.75
C VAL A 97 23.08 -6.15 -1.12
N VAL A 98 22.19 -5.14 -1.12
CA VAL A 98 20.78 -5.23 -1.54
C VAL A 98 20.64 -5.62 -3.02
N SER A 99 21.65 -5.28 -3.83
CA SER A 99 21.70 -5.65 -5.25
C SER A 99 22.36 -7.01 -5.51
N ASP A 100 23.07 -7.59 -4.53
CA ASP A 100 23.88 -8.80 -4.72
C ASP A 100 23.07 -10.08 -4.50
N LEU A 101 22.24 -10.16 -3.45
CA LEU A 101 21.49 -11.39 -3.15
C LEU A 101 20.55 -11.81 -4.30
N ALA A 102 19.76 -10.88 -4.83
CA ALA A 102 18.86 -11.16 -5.95
C ALA A 102 19.63 -11.62 -7.20
N LYS A 103 20.76 -10.97 -7.51
CA LYS A 103 21.64 -11.36 -8.63
C LYS A 103 22.24 -12.74 -8.42
N ARG A 104 22.66 -13.06 -7.20
CA ARG A 104 23.25 -14.36 -6.86
C ARG A 104 22.23 -15.49 -6.86
N LEU A 105 21.00 -15.23 -6.42
CA LEU A 105 19.88 -16.15 -6.57
C LEU A 105 19.61 -16.43 -8.07
N GLN A 106 19.53 -15.38 -8.89
CA GLN A 106 19.36 -15.51 -10.34
C GLN A 106 20.52 -16.24 -11.03
N ALA A 107 21.74 -16.02 -10.56
CA ALA A 107 22.94 -16.69 -11.06
C ALA A 107 23.13 -18.11 -10.50
N GLY A 108 22.23 -18.61 -9.67
CA GLY A 108 22.32 -19.95 -9.06
C GLY A 108 23.46 -20.11 -8.04
N GLN A 109 23.96 -19.01 -7.48
CA GLN A 109 25.09 -18.97 -6.54
C GLN A 109 24.67 -19.09 -5.07
N VAL A 110 23.37 -19.12 -4.81
CA VAL A 110 22.79 -19.38 -3.49
C VAL A 110 22.10 -20.73 -3.55
N THR A 111 22.44 -21.61 -2.62
CA THR A 111 21.84 -22.94 -2.47
C THR A 111 21.18 -23.13 -1.12
N LYS A 112 21.54 -22.31 -0.11
CA LYS A 112 20.97 -22.38 1.25
C LYS A 112 20.64 -21.01 1.83
N ILE A 113 19.43 -20.87 2.36
CA ILE A 113 19.00 -19.71 3.15
C ILE A 113 18.60 -20.20 4.54
N ARG A 114 19.17 -19.61 5.59
CA ARG A 114 18.81 -19.88 6.98
C ARG A 114 18.39 -18.59 7.68
N LEU A 115 17.28 -18.62 8.39
CA LEU A 115 16.84 -17.55 9.28
C LEU A 115 17.15 -17.95 10.72
N ILE A 116 17.82 -17.10 11.48
CA ILE A 116 18.12 -17.30 12.91
C ILE A 116 17.43 -16.18 13.68
N GLY A 117 16.70 -16.53 14.74
CA GLY A 117 16.09 -15.51 15.58
C GLY A 117 15.13 -16.03 16.64
N HIS A 118 14.34 -15.13 17.21
CA HIS A 118 13.40 -15.46 18.27
C HIS A 118 11.98 -15.80 17.74
N SER A 119 10.98 -15.61 18.60
CA SER A 119 9.54 -15.79 18.35
C SER A 119 9.01 -15.14 17.07
N ILE A 120 9.52 -13.97 16.66
CA ILE A 120 9.04 -13.26 15.46
C ILE A 120 9.55 -13.94 14.19
N VAL A 121 10.78 -14.46 14.22
CA VAL A 121 11.31 -15.31 13.12
C VAL A 121 10.57 -16.64 13.08
N ALA A 122 10.26 -17.23 14.24
CA ALA A 122 9.44 -18.44 14.34
C ALA A 122 8.00 -18.24 13.83
N GLY A 123 7.54 -16.99 13.69
CA GLY A 123 6.21 -16.66 13.18
C GLY A 123 5.11 -16.65 14.25
N LEU A 124 5.46 -16.55 15.54
CA LEU A 124 4.49 -16.46 16.63
C LEU A 124 3.60 -15.22 16.44
N GLY A 125 2.30 -15.34 16.69
CA GLY A 125 1.33 -14.26 16.49
C GLY A 125 0.57 -14.33 15.16
N ALA A 126 1.12 -15.03 14.16
CA ALA A 126 0.40 -15.36 12.93
C ALA A 126 -0.67 -16.43 13.18
N MET A 127 -1.75 -16.40 12.39
CA MET A 127 -2.74 -17.46 12.38
C MET A 127 -2.07 -18.78 11.99
N GLY A 128 -2.35 -19.83 12.76
CA GLY A 128 -1.73 -21.15 12.57
C GLY A 128 -0.29 -21.24 13.07
N SER A 129 0.21 -20.31 13.89
CA SER A 129 1.53 -20.45 14.51
C SER A 129 1.56 -21.63 15.49
N TYR A 130 2.20 -22.73 15.12
CA TYR A 130 2.53 -23.84 16.00
C TYR A 130 3.82 -24.52 15.52
N VAL A 131 4.40 -25.39 16.35
CA VAL A 131 5.61 -26.16 16.02
C VAL A 131 5.23 -27.64 15.93
N PRO A 132 5.11 -28.22 14.72
CA PRO A 132 4.80 -29.64 14.55
C PRO A 132 5.92 -30.54 15.11
N PRO A 133 5.61 -31.59 15.88
CA PRO A 133 6.63 -32.56 16.34
C PRO A 133 7.34 -33.29 15.19
N SER A 134 6.69 -33.38 14.03
CA SER A 134 7.23 -33.99 12.80
C SER A 134 8.17 -33.07 12.02
N ASN A 135 8.20 -31.77 12.31
CA ASN A 135 9.02 -30.83 11.55
C ASN A 135 10.51 -31.02 11.79
N PRO A 136 11.38 -30.61 10.85
CA PRO A 136 12.82 -30.75 10.97
C PRO A 136 13.37 -30.14 12.26
N ILE A 137 14.41 -30.77 12.79
CA ILE A 137 15.16 -30.26 13.93
C ILE A 137 16.00 -29.07 13.45
N ILE A 138 15.86 -27.94 14.13
CA ILE A 138 16.63 -26.71 13.85
C ILE A 138 17.71 -26.45 14.92
N PHE A 139 17.64 -27.16 16.04
CA PHE A 139 18.60 -27.10 17.14
C PHE A 139 18.57 -28.40 17.94
N ASN A 140 19.74 -28.93 18.29
CA ASN A 140 19.89 -30.06 19.20
C ASN A 140 21.22 -29.96 19.95
N ASP A 141 21.18 -29.87 21.27
CA ASP A 141 22.37 -29.77 22.12
C ASP A 141 22.98 -31.13 22.50
N GLY A 142 22.34 -32.24 22.13
CA GLY A 142 22.74 -33.59 22.52
C GLY A 142 22.50 -33.93 24.00
N ALA A 143 22.04 -32.97 24.80
CA ALA A 143 21.69 -33.11 26.22
C ALA A 143 20.18 -33.21 26.46
N GLY A 144 19.38 -33.19 25.39
CA GLY A 144 17.93 -33.41 25.41
C GLY A 144 17.12 -32.19 24.99
N THR A 145 17.74 -31.03 24.76
CA THR A 145 17.05 -29.84 24.26
C THR A 145 16.98 -29.91 22.74
N ILE A 146 15.77 -30.09 22.22
CA ILE A 146 15.50 -30.14 20.78
C ILE A 146 14.48 -29.04 20.44
N TYR A 147 14.81 -28.19 19.47
CA TYR A 147 13.85 -27.30 18.84
C TYR A 147 13.61 -27.68 17.39
N ARG A 148 12.38 -27.48 16.95
CA ARG A 148 11.92 -27.82 15.60
C ARG A 148 11.39 -26.59 14.90
N GLU A 149 11.46 -26.64 13.59
CA GLU A 149 10.99 -25.58 12.72
C GLU A 149 9.47 -25.36 12.87
N SER A 150 9.04 -24.10 12.84
CA SER A 150 7.62 -23.76 12.90
C SER A 150 6.83 -24.23 11.68
N ASP A 151 5.52 -24.33 11.83
CA ASP A 151 4.62 -24.78 10.78
C ASP A 151 4.72 -23.91 9.51
N TYR A 152 4.75 -24.58 8.35
CA TYR A 152 4.96 -23.95 7.04
C TYR A 152 3.73 -23.22 6.51
N THR A 153 2.56 -23.41 7.12
CA THR A 153 1.30 -22.78 6.73
C THR A 153 1.00 -21.52 7.53
N SER A 154 1.75 -21.25 8.60
CA SER A 154 1.61 -20.01 9.37
C SER A 154 1.90 -18.78 8.49
N ARG A 155 1.04 -17.77 8.58
CA ARG A 155 1.10 -16.56 7.73
C ARG A 155 2.12 -15.52 8.23
N CYS A 156 3.35 -15.97 8.46
CA CYS A 156 4.46 -15.13 8.90
C CYS A 156 5.39 -14.73 7.75
N TRP A 157 6.18 -13.66 7.94
CA TRP A 157 7.10 -13.14 6.93
C TRP A 157 8.11 -14.20 6.46
N ALA A 158 8.54 -15.08 7.37
CA ALA A 158 9.48 -16.16 7.07
C ALA A 158 8.90 -17.19 6.09
N ASN A 159 7.60 -17.50 6.21
CA ASN A 159 6.94 -18.44 5.30
C ASN A 159 6.57 -17.79 3.97
N PHE A 160 6.19 -16.51 3.94
CA PHE A 160 6.06 -15.80 2.67
C PHE A 160 7.40 -15.75 1.91
N PHE A 161 8.51 -15.59 2.64
CA PHE A 161 9.84 -15.64 2.04
C PHE A 161 10.19 -17.06 1.54
N ARG A 162 9.89 -18.10 2.33
CA ARG A 162 10.02 -19.49 1.91
C ARG A 162 9.25 -19.78 0.64
N GLU A 163 7.99 -19.38 0.57
CA GLU A 163 7.12 -19.59 -0.59
C GLU A 163 7.68 -18.90 -1.84
N TYR A 164 8.15 -17.66 -1.70
CA TYR A 164 8.81 -16.93 -2.79
C TYR A 164 10.06 -17.67 -3.29
N ILE A 165 10.93 -18.10 -2.37
CA ILE A 165 12.15 -18.84 -2.73
C ILE A 165 11.80 -20.19 -3.37
N GLY A 166 10.86 -20.96 -2.82
CA GLY A 166 10.44 -22.24 -3.38
C GLY A 166 9.83 -22.11 -4.77
N SER A 167 9.09 -21.02 -5.03
CA SER A 167 8.43 -20.78 -6.31
C SER A 167 9.40 -20.29 -7.39
N ASN A 168 10.37 -19.45 -7.04
CA ASN A 168 11.26 -18.80 -8.02
C ASN A 168 12.64 -19.46 -8.12
N PHE A 169 13.08 -20.13 -7.05
CA PHE A 169 14.41 -20.74 -6.92
C PHE A 169 14.29 -22.11 -6.23
N PRO A 170 13.61 -23.10 -6.84
CA PRO A 170 13.25 -24.37 -6.21
C PRO A 170 14.45 -25.22 -5.77
N SER A 171 15.66 -24.94 -6.27
CA SER A 171 16.91 -25.60 -5.86
C SER A 171 17.49 -25.06 -4.55
N VAL A 172 16.94 -23.99 -3.99
CA VAL A 172 17.43 -23.35 -2.76
C VAL A 172 16.76 -23.98 -1.55
N SER A 173 17.54 -24.57 -0.64
CA SER A 173 17.03 -25.04 0.64
C SER A 173 16.78 -23.85 1.57
N PHE A 174 15.61 -23.79 2.19
CA PHE A 174 15.21 -22.71 3.10
C PHE A 174 14.94 -23.26 4.49
N THR A 175 15.58 -22.71 5.52
CA THR A 175 15.38 -23.10 6.92
C THR A 175 15.03 -21.89 7.78
N ASN A 176 13.90 -21.96 8.47
CA ASN A 176 13.49 -21.04 9.52
C ASN A 176 13.92 -21.61 10.88
N ALA A 177 15.08 -21.18 11.38
CA ALA A 177 15.58 -21.58 12.68
C ALA A 177 15.17 -20.61 13.79
N GLY A 178 13.97 -20.02 13.74
CA GLY A 178 13.45 -19.18 14.82
C GLY A 178 13.08 -19.99 16.08
N ILE A 179 13.52 -19.55 17.26
CA ILE A 179 13.24 -20.20 18.56
C ILE A 179 12.64 -19.19 19.53
N SER A 180 11.40 -19.43 19.98
CA SER A 180 10.70 -18.50 20.87
C SER A 180 11.44 -18.25 22.20
N GLY A 181 11.42 -17.01 22.68
CA GLY A 181 11.95 -16.61 23.99
C GLY A 181 13.47 -16.40 24.06
N GLN A 182 14.22 -16.67 22.99
CA GLN A 182 15.68 -16.61 23.04
C GLN A 182 16.24 -15.19 22.98
N THR A 183 17.31 -14.97 23.74
CA THR A 183 18.12 -13.74 23.78
C THR A 183 19.43 -13.92 23.00
N VAL A 184 20.15 -12.83 22.75
CA VAL A 184 21.47 -12.90 22.11
C VAL A 184 22.48 -13.65 22.98
N ALA A 185 22.43 -13.45 24.30
CA ALA A 185 23.32 -14.16 25.24
C ALA A 185 23.14 -15.68 25.13
N TRP A 186 21.88 -16.15 25.07
CA TRP A 186 21.60 -17.57 24.88
C TRP A 186 22.04 -18.04 23.50
N GLY A 187 21.77 -17.26 22.45
CA GLY A 187 22.19 -17.57 21.08
C GLY A 187 23.70 -17.75 20.97
N LEU A 188 24.48 -16.87 21.59
CA LEU A 188 25.94 -16.93 21.60
C LEU A 188 26.48 -18.17 22.30
N ALA A 189 25.93 -18.53 23.46
CA ALA A 189 26.35 -19.71 24.22
C ALA A 189 26.06 -21.04 23.48
N ASN A 190 25.09 -21.04 22.57
CA ASN A 190 24.58 -22.24 21.92
C ASN A 190 24.72 -22.22 20.38
N ALA A 191 25.44 -21.25 19.81
CA ALA A 191 25.47 -20.99 18.38
C ALA A 191 25.92 -22.22 17.55
N GLN A 192 26.82 -23.04 18.11
CA GLN A 192 27.33 -24.28 17.50
C GLN A 192 26.26 -25.35 17.25
N TYR A 193 25.14 -25.30 17.96
CA TYR A 193 24.03 -26.24 17.80
C TYR A 193 22.92 -25.68 16.91
N TRP A 194 22.97 -24.39 16.57
CA TRP A 194 21.90 -23.68 15.87
C TRP A 194 22.17 -23.50 14.37
N MET A 195 23.45 -23.47 13.97
CA MET A 195 23.86 -23.38 12.58
C MET A 195 25.09 -24.23 12.27
N SER A 196 25.20 -24.65 11.02
CA SER A 196 26.34 -25.41 10.52
C SER A 196 27.47 -24.49 10.03
N ASN A 197 28.65 -25.07 9.79
CA ASN A 197 29.68 -24.39 9.01
C ASN A 197 29.29 -24.44 7.52
N ASN A 198 29.46 -23.33 6.79
CA ASN A 198 29.20 -23.19 5.34
C ASN A 198 27.73 -22.94 4.94
N GLU A 199 27.05 -22.01 5.62
CA GLU A 199 25.79 -21.46 5.12
C GLU A 199 26.04 -20.48 3.95
N ASP A 200 25.15 -20.40 2.96
CA ASP A 200 25.31 -19.39 1.90
C ASP A 200 24.80 -18.03 2.37
N VAL A 201 23.57 -17.99 2.86
CA VAL A 201 22.92 -16.75 3.31
C VAL A 201 22.25 -16.98 4.66
N VAL A 202 22.58 -16.13 5.64
CA VAL A 202 21.99 -16.17 6.98
C VAL A 202 21.35 -14.83 7.30
N PHE A 203 20.07 -14.87 7.69
CA PHE A 203 19.37 -13.73 8.26
C PHE A 203 19.38 -13.84 9.77
N VAL A 204 19.69 -12.76 10.49
CA VAL A 204 19.75 -12.73 11.96
C VAL A 204 18.78 -11.69 12.49
N MET A 205 17.78 -12.10 13.28
CA MET A 205 16.89 -11.21 14.04
C MET A 205 16.80 -11.70 15.48
N LEU A 206 17.59 -11.11 16.37
CA LEU A 206 17.68 -11.53 17.76
C LEU A 206 17.81 -10.33 18.69
N SER A 207 16.70 -9.79 19.23
CA SER A 207 16.79 -8.54 20.00
C SER A 207 15.70 -8.32 21.06
N SER A 208 14.44 -8.64 20.77
CA SER A 208 13.31 -8.26 21.63
C SER A 208 13.39 -8.78 23.05
N ASN A 209 13.82 -10.02 23.23
CA ASN A 209 13.85 -10.63 24.56
C ASN A 209 14.95 -10.05 25.45
N ASP A 210 16.02 -9.51 24.87
CA ASP A 210 17.12 -8.88 25.60
C ASP A 210 16.66 -7.61 26.33
N ARG A 211 15.63 -6.91 25.81
CA ARG A 211 15.01 -5.75 26.46
C ARG A 211 14.45 -6.06 27.86
N MET A 212 14.16 -7.32 28.16
CA MET A 212 13.60 -7.76 29.44
C MET A 212 14.66 -8.09 30.51
N SER A 213 15.90 -8.36 30.10
CA SER A 213 16.89 -8.99 31.01
C SER A 213 18.32 -8.48 30.89
N SER A 214 18.64 -7.71 29.84
CA SER A 214 19.98 -7.18 29.58
C SER A 214 20.05 -5.66 29.77
N SER A 215 21.27 -5.13 29.92
CA SER A 215 21.55 -3.72 29.63
C SER A 215 21.85 -3.52 28.14
N LEU A 216 21.70 -2.29 27.62
CA LEU A 216 22.00 -1.99 26.22
C LEU A 216 23.49 -2.25 25.88
N ALA A 217 24.40 -1.96 26.82
CA ALA A 217 25.84 -2.21 26.65
C ALA A 217 26.16 -3.70 26.58
N GLN A 218 25.55 -4.51 27.44
CA GLN A 218 25.72 -5.96 27.40
C GLN A 218 25.10 -6.58 26.13
N TYR A 219 23.93 -6.08 25.71
CA TYR A 219 23.30 -6.46 24.45
C TYR A 219 24.24 -6.18 23.27
N LYS A 220 24.80 -4.97 23.17
CA LYS A 220 25.77 -4.59 22.13
C LYS A 220 26.96 -5.55 22.09
N SER A 221 27.60 -5.79 23.25
CA SER A 221 28.77 -6.68 23.35
C SER A 221 28.45 -8.12 22.94
N ASN A 222 27.31 -8.67 23.38
CA ASN A 222 26.88 -10.01 23.01
C ASN A 222 26.55 -10.10 21.51
N MET A 223 25.89 -9.07 20.97
CA MET A 223 25.50 -9.03 19.56
C MET A 223 26.72 -8.93 18.63
N GLU A 224 27.72 -8.12 18.97
CA GLU A 224 28.97 -8.06 18.22
C GLU A 224 29.65 -9.44 18.13
N GLN A 225 29.72 -10.16 19.25
CA GLN A 225 30.31 -11.51 19.30
C GLN A 225 29.46 -12.53 18.51
N PHE A 226 28.14 -12.48 18.65
CA PHE A 226 27.25 -13.39 17.95
C PHE A 226 27.26 -13.17 16.43
N LEU A 227 27.19 -11.92 15.97
CA LEU A 227 27.28 -11.59 14.55
C LEU A 227 28.64 -11.95 13.96
N ALA A 228 29.73 -11.76 14.70
CA ALA A 228 31.05 -12.23 14.28
C ALA A 228 31.10 -13.76 14.12
N TYR A 229 30.48 -14.50 15.05
CA TYR A 229 30.36 -15.95 14.98
C TYR A 229 29.59 -16.41 13.73
N VAL A 230 28.45 -15.77 13.43
CA VAL A 230 27.61 -16.08 12.26
C VAL A 230 28.33 -15.72 10.96
N ASN A 231 28.91 -14.52 10.88
CA ASN A 231 29.63 -14.05 9.70
C ASN A 231 30.79 -14.98 9.31
N ALA A 232 31.50 -15.55 10.30
CA ALA A 232 32.57 -16.52 10.05
C ALA A 232 32.08 -17.86 9.43
N ARG A 233 30.76 -18.11 9.39
CA ARG A 233 30.16 -19.39 8.98
C ARG A 233 29.18 -19.26 7.82
N CYS A 234 28.92 -18.05 7.34
CA CYS A 234 28.09 -17.80 6.18
C CYS A 234 28.80 -16.96 5.12
N LYS A 235 28.46 -17.12 3.84
CA LYS A 235 28.98 -16.25 2.78
C LYS A 235 28.35 -14.85 2.82
N THR A 236 27.13 -14.74 3.33
CA THR A 236 26.40 -13.47 3.42
C THR A 236 25.51 -13.46 4.65
N MET A 237 25.74 -12.49 5.51
CA MET A 237 24.90 -12.22 6.68
C MET A 237 24.05 -10.98 6.42
N ILE A 238 22.76 -11.06 6.72
CA ILE A 238 21.83 -9.94 6.71
C ILE A 238 21.24 -9.82 8.11
N VAL A 239 21.58 -8.74 8.79
CA VAL A 239 21.10 -8.43 10.13
C VAL A 239 19.77 -7.72 10.01
N LEU A 240 18.80 -8.11 10.83
CA LEU A 240 17.46 -7.55 10.82
C LEU A 240 17.17 -6.89 12.17
N THR A 241 16.73 -5.64 12.15
CA THR A 241 16.02 -5.07 13.31
C THR A 241 14.57 -5.53 13.24
N GLU A 242 14.04 -5.97 14.39
CA GLU A 242 12.62 -6.31 14.55
C GLU A 242 11.68 -5.11 14.37
N ASN A 243 10.38 -5.37 14.31
CA ASN A 243 9.33 -4.36 14.17
C ASN A 243 9.09 -3.58 15.48
N PRO A 244 8.44 -2.40 15.44
CA PRO A 244 8.15 -1.62 16.65
C PRO A 244 7.23 -2.40 17.59
N PRO A 245 7.44 -2.39 18.91
CA PRO A 245 6.57 -3.09 19.84
C PRO A 245 5.35 -2.24 20.19
N THR A 246 4.27 -2.88 20.63
CA THR A 246 3.08 -2.19 21.15
C THR A 246 3.19 -1.79 22.62
N ASP A 247 4.27 -2.19 23.31
CA ASP A 247 4.43 -2.14 24.76
C ASP A 247 5.79 -1.61 25.22
N ASP A 248 6.49 -0.81 24.39
CA ASP A 248 7.75 -0.18 24.81
C ASP A 248 7.54 0.86 25.91
N TYR A 249 6.42 1.57 25.89
CA TYR A 249 6.13 2.70 26.77
C TYR A 249 4.77 2.54 27.47
N ALA A 250 4.69 3.02 28.71
CA ALA A 250 3.43 3.26 29.40
C ALA A 250 2.70 4.46 28.77
N GLU A 251 1.42 4.65 29.11
CA GLU A 251 0.61 5.78 28.61
C GLU A 251 1.23 7.15 28.95
N ASP A 252 2.03 7.23 30.02
CA ASP A 252 2.74 8.44 30.46
C ASP A 252 4.11 8.65 29.80
N GLY A 253 4.50 7.78 28.86
CA GLY A 253 5.78 7.83 28.16
C GLY A 253 6.96 7.19 28.91
N THR A 254 6.71 6.56 30.06
CA THR A 254 7.75 5.81 30.80
C THR A 254 8.11 4.53 30.05
N LEU A 255 9.40 4.27 29.85
CA LEU A 255 9.86 3.04 29.21
C LEU A 255 9.59 1.83 30.11
N LEU A 256 8.88 0.82 29.59
CA LEU A 256 8.49 -0.39 30.32
C LEU A 256 9.57 -1.48 30.29
N ARG A 257 10.63 -1.29 29.50
CA ARG A 257 11.72 -2.25 29.26
C ARG A 257 13.08 -1.61 29.58
N ASN A 258 14.15 -2.39 29.67
CA ASN A 258 15.48 -1.87 30.01
C ASN A 258 16.06 -0.92 28.94
N PHE A 259 15.64 -1.08 27.69
CA PHE A 259 15.95 -0.21 26.55
C PHE A 259 14.90 -0.42 25.45
N SER A 260 14.71 0.59 24.59
CA SER A 260 13.70 0.57 23.53
C SER A 260 14.16 -0.19 22.28
N THR A 261 13.20 -0.53 21.42
CA THR A 261 13.51 -1.11 20.09
C THR A 261 14.22 -0.11 19.18
N ASP A 262 13.98 1.18 19.38
CA ASP A 262 14.77 2.26 18.76
C ASP A 262 16.25 2.21 19.16
N ALA A 263 16.55 1.94 20.43
CA ALA A 263 17.92 1.79 20.89
C ALA A 263 18.58 0.53 20.30
N ILE A 264 17.83 -0.57 20.13
CA ILE A 264 18.27 -1.76 19.38
C ILE A 264 18.63 -1.39 17.95
N ASP A 265 17.76 -0.66 17.24
CA ASP A 265 17.98 -0.28 15.85
C ASP A 265 19.28 0.52 15.69
N ARG A 266 19.50 1.51 16.57
CA ARG A 266 20.71 2.33 16.59
C ARG A 266 21.96 1.50 16.83
N VAL A 267 21.93 0.57 17.80
CA VAL A 267 23.06 -0.34 18.07
C VAL A 267 23.34 -1.25 16.89
N LEU A 268 22.33 -1.89 16.31
CA LEU A 268 22.52 -2.78 15.16
C LEU A 268 23.03 -2.02 13.93
N THR A 269 22.48 -0.83 13.67
CA THR A 269 22.94 0.07 12.61
C THR A 269 24.42 0.38 12.80
N GLN A 270 24.83 0.75 14.03
CA GLN A 270 26.21 1.04 14.36
C GLN A 270 27.12 -0.17 14.10
N ILE A 271 26.79 -1.34 14.66
CA ILE A 271 27.60 -2.56 14.50
C ILE A 271 27.73 -2.91 13.01
N CYS A 272 26.62 -2.87 12.27
CA CYS A 272 26.62 -3.25 10.86
C CYS A 272 27.45 -2.27 10.01
N ASN A 273 27.36 -0.97 10.26
CA ASN A 273 28.18 0.03 9.59
C ASN A 273 29.67 -0.15 9.90
N GLU A 274 30.03 -0.35 11.18
CA GLU A 274 31.43 -0.52 11.60
C GLU A 274 32.06 -1.80 11.04
N LYS A 275 31.27 -2.87 10.87
CA LYS A 275 31.75 -4.18 10.40
C LYS A 275 31.49 -4.44 8.91
N GLY A 276 30.76 -3.57 8.23
CA GLY A 276 30.36 -3.74 6.83
C GLY A 276 29.33 -4.86 6.63
N TYR A 277 28.47 -5.14 7.63
CA TYR A 277 27.39 -6.11 7.50
C TYR A 277 26.16 -5.48 6.84
N ALA A 278 25.39 -6.27 6.10
CA ALA A 278 24.11 -5.82 5.58
C ALA A 278 23.08 -5.72 6.71
N HIS A 279 22.29 -4.65 6.69
CA HIS A 279 21.29 -4.38 7.72
C HIS A 279 19.96 -3.99 7.07
N VAL A 280 18.86 -4.55 7.57
CA VAL A 280 17.49 -4.15 7.20
C VAL A 280 16.71 -3.90 8.48
N SER A 281 16.16 -2.71 8.63
CA SER A 281 15.40 -2.34 9.82
C SER A 281 13.90 -2.40 9.56
N PHE A 282 13.18 -3.39 10.12
CA PHE A 282 11.71 -3.35 10.11
C PHE A 282 11.18 -2.22 10.98
N TYR A 283 11.82 -1.95 12.12
CA TYR A 283 11.50 -0.83 13.00
C TYR A 283 11.39 0.49 12.22
N ARG A 284 12.47 0.89 11.55
CA ARG A 284 12.54 2.19 10.86
C ARG A 284 11.56 2.29 9.72
N GLU A 285 11.46 1.24 8.91
CA GLU A 285 10.58 1.23 7.74
C GLU A 285 9.10 1.27 8.15
N MET A 286 8.72 0.57 9.22
CA MET A 286 7.35 0.62 9.74
C MET A 286 7.05 1.96 10.43
N VAL A 287 7.98 2.53 11.19
CA VAL A 287 7.84 3.89 11.76
C VAL A 287 7.65 4.93 10.68
N GLN A 288 8.46 4.87 9.62
CA GLN A 288 8.31 5.75 8.47
C GLN A 288 6.96 5.55 7.79
N TYR A 289 6.53 4.29 7.57
CA TYR A 289 5.23 3.98 6.99
C TYR A 289 4.08 4.61 7.80
N MET A 290 4.10 4.48 9.13
CA MET A 290 3.09 5.08 10.01
C MET A 290 3.10 6.61 9.94
N ALA A 291 4.28 7.23 9.91
CA ALA A 291 4.41 8.68 9.78
C ALA A 291 3.88 9.20 8.42
N GLU A 292 4.04 8.43 7.35
CA GLU A 292 3.62 8.81 6.00
C GLU A 292 2.13 8.58 5.72
N THR A 293 1.47 7.69 6.45
CA THR A 293 0.09 7.25 6.17
C THR A 293 -0.97 7.81 7.12
N ASP A 294 -0.57 8.55 8.18
CA ASP A 294 -1.44 8.94 9.32
C ASP A 294 -2.16 7.73 9.96
N ASP A 295 -1.65 6.52 9.70
CA ASP A 295 -2.15 5.25 10.21
C ASP A 295 -1.54 5.00 11.59
N LYS A 296 -2.30 5.36 12.64
CA LYS A 296 -1.84 5.28 14.04
C LYS A 296 -2.17 3.93 14.69
N HIS A 297 -2.62 2.94 13.94
CA HIS A 297 -3.16 1.68 14.48
C HIS A 297 -2.11 0.59 14.64
N LEU A 298 -1.01 0.91 15.33
CA LEU A 298 0.04 -0.05 15.69
C LEU A 298 -0.54 -1.29 16.38
N THR A 299 -1.58 -1.16 17.20
CA THR A 299 -2.21 -2.30 17.90
C THR A 299 -2.96 -3.27 16.98
N GLU A 300 -3.38 -2.83 15.78
CA GLU A 300 -4.13 -3.66 14.83
C GLU A 300 -3.25 -4.64 14.05
N TRP A 301 -1.93 -4.45 14.07
CA TRP A 301 -0.97 -5.36 13.42
C TRP A 301 -0.36 -6.38 14.38
N TYR A 302 -0.83 -6.45 15.62
CA TYR A 302 -0.17 -7.20 16.68
C TYR A 302 -1.17 -8.06 17.46
N ARG A 303 -0.64 -9.10 18.08
CA ARG A 303 -1.28 -9.92 19.10
C ARG A 303 -0.29 -10.09 20.24
N ASN A 304 -0.51 -9.38 21.36
CA ASN A 304 0.28 -9.52 22.59
C ASN A 304 1.81 -9.41 22.36
N ALA A 305 2.24 -8.31 21.72
CA ALA A 305 3.62 -7.95 21.32
C ALA A 305 4.23 -8.66 20.09
N HIS A 306 3.55 -9.64 19.47
CA HIS A 306 3.98 -10.22 18.20
C HIS A 306 3.16 -9.69 17.02
N PRO A 307 3.73 -9.55 15.81
CA PRO A 307 2.93 -9.25 14.62
C PRO A 307 1.85 -10.30 14.39
N ASN A 308 0.67 -9.86 13.94
CA ASN A 308 -0.36 -10.72 13.37
C ASN A 308 -0.16 -10.85 11.86
N ASP A 309 -1.08 -11.54 11.16
CA ASP A 309 -1.01 -11.77 9.71
C ASP A 309 -0.73 -10.48 8.90
N ALA A 310 -1.38 -9.36 9.26
CA ALA A 310 -1.21 -8.08 8.55
C ALA A 310 0.17 -7.48 8.79
N GLY A 311 0.63 -7.48 10.05
CA GLY A 311 1.98 -7.02 10.41
C GLY A 311 3.07 -7.84 9.72
N TYR A 312 2.93 -9.16 9.70
CA TYR A 312 3.86 -10.05 9.00
C TYR A 312 3.87 -9.85 7.48
N TYR A 313 2.72 -9.56 6.88
CA TYR A 313 2.65 -9.25 5.46
C TYR A 313 3.37 -7.92 5.13
N LEU A 314 3.25 -6.90 5.98
CA LEU A 314 3.99 -5.66 5.82
C LEU A 314 5.50 -5.88 5.94
N MET A 315 5.95 -6.64 6.95
CA MET A 315 7.37 -7.01 7.08
C MET A 315 7.89 -7.72 5.82
N TRP A 316 7.13 -8.65 5.25
CA TRP A 316 7.52 -9.33 4.01
C TRP A 316 7.64 -8.37 2.81
N ASN A 317 6.74 -7.40 2.68
CA ASN A 317 6.82 -6.40 1.60
C ASN A 317 8.04 -5.48 1.73
N ILE A 318 8.34 -5.06 2.96
CA ILE A 318 9.56 -4.28 3.27
C ILE A 318 10.78 -5.11 2.87
N LEU A 319 10.85 -6.37 3.32
CA LEU A 319 12.00 -7.23 3.05
C LEU A 319 12.21 -7.48 1.56
N GLN A 320 11.16 -7.83 0.80
CA GLN A 320 11.26 -8.00 -0.66
C GLN A 320 11.86 -6.77 -1.35
N THR A 321 11.42 -5.58 -0.93
CA THR A 321 11.90 -4.32 -1.48
C THR A 321 13.36 -4.10 -1.14
N LYS A 322 13.72 -4.29 0.13
CA LYS A 322 15.08 -4.13 0.64
C LYS A 322 16.04 -5.22 0.18
N LEU A 323 15.56 -6.31 -0.39
CA LEU A 323 16.40 -7.35 -1.00
C LEU A 323 16.38 -7.33 -2.53
N GLY A 324 15.63 -6.39 -3.15
CA GLY A 324 15.50 -6.32 -4.60
C GLY A 324 14.85 -7.56 -5.24
N LEU A 325 14.06 -8.32 -4.47
CA LEU A 325 13.38 -9.55 -4.92
C LEU A 325 12.06 -9.27 -5.66
N GLY A 326 11.65 -8.00 -5.76
CA GLY A 326 10.47 -7.58 -6.50
C GLY A 326 10.82 -6.75 -7.74
N ASP A 327 9.95 -6.77 -8.75
CA ASP A 327 10.02 -5.89 -9.91
C ASP A 327 10.16 -4.41 -9.44
N ARG A 328 11.26 -3.77 -9.88
CA ARG A 328 11.80 -2.49 -9.36
C ARG A 328 10.71 -1.51 -8.94
N PHE A 329 10.70 -1.10 -7.66
CA PHE A 329 10.04 0.12 -7.15
C PHE A 329 8.53 0.33 -7.43
N TYR A 330 7.86 -0.58 -8.14
CA TYR A 330 6.48 -0.39 -8.63
C TYR A 330 5.42 -0.80 -7.60
N LYS A 331 5.77 -1.58 -6.57
CA LYS A 331 4.79 -2.10 -5.59
C LYS A 331 4.73 -1.36 -4.27
N MET A 332 5.81 -0.79 -3.72
CA MET A 332 5.74 -0.02 -2.46
C MET A 332 5.03 1.34 -2.63
N ARG A 333 5.32 2.10 -3.69
CA ARG A 333 4.53 3.31 -4.02
C ARG A 333 3.09 3.01 -4.42
N LYS A 334 2.77 1.75 -4.73
CA LYS A 334 1.42 1.30 -5.06
C LYS A 334 0.76 0.54 -3.89
N LEU A 335 1.49 0.20 -2.83
CA LEU A 335 0.99 -0.37 -1.59
C LEU A 335 0.78 0.72 -0.54
N ALA A 336 1.71 1.66 -0.40
CA ALA A 336 1.50 2.93 0.32
C ALA A 336 0.47 3.86 -0.38
N LYS A 337 0.19 3.63 -1.68
CA LYS A 337 -0.99 4.19 -2.38
C LYS A 337 -2.12 3.19 -2.60
N ARG A 338 -1.99 1.92 -2.20
CA ARG A 338 -3.16 1.04 -2.09
C ARG A 338 -3.73 1.35 -0.73
N LYS A 339 -4.70 2.27 -0.75
CA LYS A 339 -5.99 2.07 -0.12
C LYS A 339 -6.12 0.61 0.31
N VAL A 340 -6.20 0.35 1.62
CA VAL A 340 -7.35 -0.38 2.18
C VAL A 340 -8.02 -1.21 1.07
N TYR A 341 -7.60 -2.48 0.93
CA TYR A 341 -7.94 -3.29 -0.24
C TYR A 341 -9.46 -3.50 -0.31
N ASN A 342 -10.13 -2.70 -1.14
CA ASN A 342 -11.52 -2.90 -1.53
C ASN A 342 -11.53 -3.54 -2.91
N ALA A 343 -12.02 -4.78 -3.02
CA ALA A 343 -12.16 -5.44 -4.31
C ALA A 343 -13.35 -4.89 -5.12
N ILE A 344 -14.28 -4.17 -4.48
CA ILE A 344 -15.37 -3.46 -5.14
C ILE A 344 -14.82 -2.18 -5.75
N ILE A 345 -14.99 -2.04 -7.07
CA ILE A 345 -14.72 -0.84 -7.84
C ILE A 345 -15.93 0.09 -7.71
N ASP A 346 -15.68 1.38 -7.51
CA ASP A 346 -16.72 2.41 -7.40
C ASP A 346 -17.75 2.11 -6.30
N GLY A 347 -17.28 1.63 -5.14
CA GLY A 347 -18.11 1.35 -3.96
C GLY A 347 -18.81 2.57 -3.37
N ASN A 348 -18.31 3.76 -3.68
CA ASN A 348 -18.87 5.05 -3.29
C ASN A 348 -19.79 5.67 -4.37
N PHE A 349 -20.09 4.93 -5.44
CA PHE A 349 -21.07 5.31 -6.46
C PHE A 349 -20.78 6.70 -7.05
N GLN A 350 -19.57 6.91 -7.52
CA GLN A 350 -19.08 8.17 -8.08
C GLN A 350 -19.02 8.15 -9.62
N ILE A 351 -18.81 6.97 -10.23
CA ILE A 351 -18.43 6.84 -11.63
C ILE A 351 -19.57 6.27 -12.49
N ALA A 352 -20.03 7.09 -13.43
CA ALA A 352 -21.11 6.75 -14.35
C ALA A 352 -20.82 7.38 -15.72
N GLN A 353 -19.73 6.95 -16.37
CA GLN A 353 -19.33 7.49 -17.67
C GLN A 353 -20.29 7.08 -18.79
N ALA A 354 -20.89 5.88 -18.68
CA ALA A 354 -21.75 5.32 -19.70
C ALA A 354 -23.12 6.01 -19.78
N LYS A 355 -23.50 6.82 -18.78
CA LYS A 355 -24.82 7.46 -18.67
C LYS A 355 -24.70 8.99 -18.59
N PRO A 356 -25.68 9.75 -19.10
CA PRO A 356 -25.70 11.22 -18.97
C PRO A 356 -25.73 11.67 -17.51
N ILE A 357 -25.09 12.81 -17.22
CA ILE A 357 -25.14 13.43 -15.88
C ILE A 357 -26.45 14.22 -15.66
N ILE A 358 -27.09 14.70 -16.72
CA ILE A 358 -28.42 15.31 -16.65
C ILE A 358 -29.45 14.20 -16.84
N GLY A 359 -30.22 13.88 -15.80
CA GLY A 359 -31.17 12.77 -15.81
C GLY A 359 -30.53 11.41 -15.58
N MET A 360 -29.64 11.28 -14.58
CA MET A 360 -29.10 10.00 -14.06
C MET A 360 -30.21 9.17 -13.41
N GLU A 361 -31.28 8.90 -14.15
CA GLU A 361 -32.40 8.06 -13.77
C GLU A 361 -32.65 7.07 -14.91
N ALA A 362 -32.67 5.79 -14.56
CA ALA A 362 -33.17 4.74 -15.44
C ALA A 362 -34.50 4.22 -14.87
N VAL A 363 -35.56 4.28 -15.67
CA VAL A 363 -36.89 3.76 -15.33
C VAL A 363 -37.04 2.38 -15.93
N ASN A 364 -37.40 1.40 -15.11
CA ASN A 364 -37.56 -0.02 -15.47
C ASN A 364 -36.39 -0.55 -16.33
N PRO A 365 -35.13 -0.39 -15.87
CA PRO A 365 -33.98 -0.87 -16.62
C PRO A 365 -34.07 -2.38 -16.87
N ALA A 366 -33.67 -2.80 -18.08
CA ALA A 366 -33.62 -4.22 -18.42
C ALA A 366 -32.61 -4.97 -17.53
N PHE A 367 -32.89 -6.23 -17.21
CA PHE A 367 -31.91 -7.10 -16.58
C PHE A 367 -30.67 -7.29 -17.46
N ASN A 368 -29.54 -7.60 -16.82
CA ASN A 368 -28.21 -7.69 -17.43
C ASN A 368 -27.67 -6.38 -18.02
N SER A 369 -28.18 -5.24 -17.54
CA SER A 369 -27.71 -3.91 -17.91
C SER A 369 -26.95 -3.21 -16.78
N TYR A 370 -26.33 -2.07 -17.10
CA TYR A 370 -25.72 -1.14 -16.15
C TYR A 370 -26.59 0.12 -16.11
N PRO A 371 -27.58 0.21 -15.18
CA PRO A 371 -28.60 1.24 -15.27
C PRO A 371 -28.04 2.65 -15.08
N VAL A 372 -27.09 2.81 -14.15
CA VAL A 372 -26.52 4.11 -13.75
C VAL A 372 -25.00 4.05 -13.75
N PHE A 373 -24.41 3.21 -12.90
CA PHE A 373 -22.95 3.18 -12.67
C PHE A 373 -22.25 2.17 -13.58
N ASP A 374 -21.00 2.47 -13.93
CA ASP A 374 -20.26 1.70 -14.93
C ASP A 374 -19.98 0.25 -14.48
N MET A 375 -19.84 0.02 -13.17
CA MET A 375 -19.46 -1.28 -12.60
C MET A 375 -20.58 -2.01 -11.85
N TRP A 376 -21.77 -1.43 -11.78
CA TRP A 376 -22.89 -1.99 -11.01
C TRP A 376 -23.98 -2.51 -11.94
N LYS A 377 -24.03 -3.83 -12.07
CA LYS A 377 -24.94 -4.52 -12.99
C LYS A 377 -26.24 -4.87 -12.30
N LEU A 378 -27.34 -4.64 -12.99
CA LEU A 378 -28.65 -5.15 -12.59
C LEU A 378 -28.82 -6.58 -13.11
N THR A 379 -29.14 -7.52 -12.23
CA THR A 379 -29.50 -8.89 -12.60
C THR A 379 -30.79 -9.30 -11.88
N GLY A 380 -31.45 -10.34 -12.39
CA GLY A 380 -32.72 -10.78 -11.85
C GLY A 380 -33.60 -11.40 -12.91
N PHE A 381 -34.84 -11.68 -12.51
CA PHE A 381 -35.88 -12.20 -13.38
C PHE A 381 -37.25 -11.91 -12.77
N VAL A 382 -38.27 -11.92 -13.63
CA VAL A 382 -39.67 -11.91 -13.20
C VAL A 382 -40.20 -13.34 -13.31
N GLY A 383 -40.70 -13.88 -12.21
CA GLY A 383 -41.31 -15.20 -12.18
C GLY A 383 -42.59 -15.27 -13.01
N SER A 384 -42.99 -16.48 -13.40
CA SER A 384 -44.29 -16.66 -14.09
C SER A 384 -45.43 -16.23 -13.18
N GLY A 385 -46.31 -15.34 -13.68
CA GLY A 385 -47.43 -14.78 -12.91
C GLY A 385 -47.08 -13.59 -12.00
N ASP A 386 -45.80 -13.19 -11.95
CA ASP A 386 -45.34 -12.03 -11.20
C ASP A 386 -45.29 -10.75 -12.06
N SER A 387 -45.30 -9.60 -11.40
CA SER A 387 -45.11 -8.28 -12.00
C SER A 387 -44.24 -7.40 -11.10
N LEU A 388 -43.37 -6.60 -11.72
CA LEU A 388 -42.56 -5.62 -10.97
C LEU A 388 -43.32 -4.29 -10.86
N PRO A 389 -43.15 -3.56 -9.73
CA PRO A 389 -43.57 -2.16 -9.66
C PRO A 389 -42.74 -1.31 -10.64
N THR A 390 -43.05 -0.01 -10.75
CA THR A 390 -42.14 0.89 -11.46
C THR A 390 -40.89 1.07 -10.62
N ILE A 391 -39.73 0.73 -11.17
CA ILE A 391 -38.45 0.81 -10.47
C ILE A 391 -37.55 1.85 -11.13
N LYS A 392 -37.10 2.83 -10.34
CA LYS A 392 -36.20 3.90 -10.79
C LYS A 392 -34.84 3.73 -10.14
N HIS A 393 -33.79 3.81 -10.95
CA HIS A 393 -32.40 3.76 -10.52
C HIS A 393 -31.75 5.11 -10.74
N SER A 394 -31.17 5.71 -9.71
CA SER A 394 -30.44 6.98 -9.85
C SER A 394 -29.21 7.09 -8.95
N GLN A 395 -28.36 8.06 -9.24
CA GLN A 395 -27.31 8.51 -8.32
C GLN A 395 -27.85 9.69 -7.51
N ARG A 396 -27.72 9.66 -6.19
CA ARG A 396 -28.04 10.82 -5.34
C ARG A 396 -26.81 11.30 -4.58
N ARG A 397 -26.74 12.60 -4.35
CA ARG A 397 -25.76 13.19 -3.44
C ARG A 397 -26.30 13.05 -2.02
N ILE A 398 -25.44 12.70 -1.07
CA ILE A 398 -25.80 12.74 0.35
C ILE A 398 -25.83 14.22 0.75
N THR A 399 -27.04 14.78 0.90
CA THR A 399 -27.27 16.19 1.25
C THR A 399 -27.54 16.41 2.73
N ASP A 400 -27.79 15.33 3.48
CA ASP A 400 -28.13 15.39 4.91
C ASP A 400 -26.86 15.65 5.72
N ALA A 401 -26.53 16.92 5.90
CA ALA A 401 -25.40 17.37 6.72
C ALA A 401 -25.64 16.95 8.18
N GLY A 402 -24.95 15.89 8.63
CA GLY A 402 -24.99 15.43 10.02
C GLY A 402 -25.12 13.90 10.12
N SER A 403 -26.33 13.35 10.08
CA SER A 403 -26.56 11.95 10.45
C SER A 403 -26.00 10.93 9.45
N ALA A 404 -26.14 11.16 8.15
CA ALA A 404 -25.68 10.23 7.11
C ALA A 404 -24.16 10.28 6.91
N ILE A 405 -23.58 11.48 6.93
CA ILE A 405 -22.13 11.69 6.80
C ILE A 405 -21.39 11.16 8.04
N ASN A 406 -21.97 11.29 9.24
CA ASN A 406 -21.37 10.74 10.46
C ASN A 406 -21.54 9.21 10.55
N ALA A 407 -22.65 8.67 10.06
CA ALA A 407 -22.91 7.23 10.11
C ALA A 407 -22.09 6.44 9.09
N ILE A 408 -21.81 7.01 7.91
CA ILE A 408 -20.91 6.44 6.90
C ILE A 408 -19.86 7.50 6.52
N PRO A 409 -18.82 7.68 7.35
CA PRO A 409 -17.79 8.70 7.13
C PRO A 409 -17.15 8.58 5.76
N GLY A 410 -17.23 9.65 4.94
CA GLY A 410 -16.65 9.77 3.59
C GLY A 410 -17.56 9.33 2.43
N ALA A 411 -18.72 8.74 2.70
CA ALA A 411 -19.75 8.60 1.67
C ALA A 411 -20.26 9.98 1.20
N ARG A 412 -20.22 10.22 -0.11
CA ARG A 412 -20.72 11.48 -0.73
C ARG A 412 -21.90 11.27 -1.68
N ARG A 413 -22.06 10.05 -2.20
CA ARG A 413 -23.08 9.68 -3.18
C ARG A 413 -23.64 8.30 -2.86
N THR A 414 -24.86 8.04 -3.29
CA THR A 414 -25.57 6.78 -3.10
C THR A 414 -26.08 6.24 -4.43
N TYR A 415 -26.18 4.91 -4.52
CA TYR A 415 -27.10 4.28 -5.45
C TYR A 415 -28.50 4.34 -4.84
N PHE A 416 -29.35 5.16 -5.43
CA PHE A 416 -30.74 5.32 -5.05
C PHE A 416 -31.64 4.48 -5.94
N ILE A 417 -32.48 3.63 -5.33
CA ILE A 417 -33.40 2.74 -6.03
C ILE A 417 -34.77 2.94 -5.43
N GLU A 418 -35.73 3.37 -6.22
CA GLU A 418 -37.09 3.67 -5.78
C GLU A 418 -38.08 2.75 -6.46
N TRP A 419 -39.01 2.22 -5.66
CA TRP A 419 -40.09 1.37 -6.08
C TRP A 419 -41.40 2.14 -5.89
N ASP A 420 -42.12 2.31 -6.99
CA ASP A 420 -43.37 3.05 -7.03
C ASP A 420 -44.51 2.12 -7.53
N GLY A 421 -45.53 1.98 -6.70
CA GLY A 421 -46.71 1.15 -6.95
C GLY A 421 -46.61 -0.32 -6.49
N PRO A 422 -47.70 -1.09 -6.64
CA PRO A 422 -47.76 -2.51 -6.29
C PRO A 422 -47.18 -3.42 -7.38
N GLY A 423 -46.60 -4.56 -6.98
CA GLY A 423 -46.19 -5.67 -7.86
C GLY A 423 -46.44 -7.03 -7.19
N SER A 424 -46.60 -8.11 -7.98
CA SER A 424 -46.69 -9.50 -7.48
C SER A 424 -45.35 -10.21 -7.61
N THR A 425 -44.87 -10.87 -6.54
CA THR A 425 -43.42 -11.09 -6.40
C THR A 425 -43.01 -12.39 -5.72
N ALA A 426 -43.86 -13.40 -5.73
CA ALA A 426 -43.59 -14.63 -5.00
C ALA A 426 -42.37 -15.39 -5.56
N ASN A 427 -42.06 -15.20 -6.85
CA ASN A 427 -41.06 -15.93 -7.61
C ASN A 427 -40.12 -15.02 -8.41
N SER A 428 -39.99 -13.75 -8.05
CA SER A 428 -39.17 -12.78 -8.76
C SER A 428 -37.91 -12.40 -7.98
N GLN A 429 -36.85 -12.04 -8.68
CA GLN A 429 -35.58 -11.67 -8.06
C GLN A 429 -35.05 -10.36 -8.63
N TYR A 430 -34.51 -9.51 -7.76
CA TYR A 430 -33.90 -8.23 -8.15
C TYR A 430 -32.60 -8.02 -7.41
N ASN A 431 -31.48 -7.99 -8.14
CA ASN A 431 -30.16 -7.88 -7.56
C ASN A 431 -29.37 -6.79 -8.25
N ILE A 432 -28.54 -6.13 -7.47
CA ILE A 432 -27.41 -5.41 -8.04
C ILE A 432 -26.16 -6.19 -7.69
N VAL A 433 -25.31 -6.37 -8.68
CA VAL A 433 -24.14 -7.23 -8.56
C VAL A 433 -22.89 -6.52 -9.04
N GLN A 434 -21.76 -6.96 -8.49
CA GLN A 434 -20.45 -6.65 -9.03
C GLN A 434 -19.59 -7.90 -9.08
N ARG A 435 -18.98 -8.15 -10.24
CA ARG A 435 -18.04 -9.24 -10.45
C ARG A 435 -16.61 -8.78 -10.20
N ILE A 436 -15.90 -9.55 -9.41
CA ILE A 436 -14.49 -9.41 -9.13
C ILE A 436 -13.75 -10.42 -10.01
N GLU A 437 -13.08 -9.89 -11.04
CA GLU A 437 -12.30 -10.67 -11.99
C GLU A 437 -11.16 -11.45 -11.31
N ASN A 438 -10.99 -12.69 -11.76
CA ASN A 438 -10.12 -13.71 -11.17
C ASN A 438 -10.34 -13.85 -9.65
N GLY A 439 -11.55 -13.56 -9.17
CA GLY A 439 -11.83 -13.47 -7.75
C GLY A 439 -11.65 -14.81 -7.03
N VAL A 440 -11.97 -15.93 -7.67
CA VAL A 440 -11.91 -17.24 -7.01
C VAL A 440 -10.45 -17.65 -6.86
N SER A 441 -9.67 -17.57 -7.94
CA SER A 441 -8.26 -17.91 -7.96
C SER A 441 -7.40 -16.93 -7.13
N ARG A 442 -7.75 -15.64 -7.12
CA ARG A 442 -6.95 -14.59 -6.49
C ARG A 442 -7.35 -14.26 -5.05
N LEU A 443 -8.62 -14.43 -4.69
CA LEU A 443 -9.15 -13.98 -3.39
C LEU A 443 -9.65 -15.15 -2.55
N ALA A 444 -10.48 -16.02 -3.12
CA ALA A 444 -11.02 -17.16 -2.38
C ALA A 444 -9.94 -18.20 -2.03
N ALA A 445 -8.94 -18.40 -2.89
CA ALA A 445 -7.84 -19.32 -2.64
C ALA A 445 -6.99 -18.96 -1.40
N HIS A 446 -7.06 -17.71 -0.95
CA HIS A 446 -6.13 -17.14 0.02
C HIS A 446 -6.84 -16.58 1.26
N SER A 447 -8.12 -16.94 1.47
CA SER A 447 -8.94 -16.43 2.57
C SER A 447 -9.78 -17.53 3.21
N THR A 448 -9.96 -17.48 4.54
CA THR A 448 -10.93 -18.32 5.26
C THR A 448 -12.27 -17.63 5.49
N HIS A 449 -12.33 -16.30 5.35
CA HIS A 449 -13.53 -15.49 5.57
C HIS A 449 -13.59 -14.33 4.58
N LEU A 450 -14.77 -14.12 3.99
CA LEU A 450 -15.04 -12.95 3.17
C LEU A 450 -15.67 -11.86 4.04
N ASN A 451 -14.93 -10.77 4.24
CA ASN A 451 -15.43 -9.60 4.98
C ASN A 451 -15.98 -8.57 4.00
N MET A 452 -17.17 -8.05 4.29
CA MET A 452 -17.84 -7.07 3.46
C MET A 452 -18.54 -6.05 4.34
N SER A 453 -18.82 -4.88 3.77
CA SER A 453 -19.79 -3.98 4.38
C SER A 453 -20.43 -3.08 3.35
N PHE A 454 -21.57 -2.50 3.70
CA PHE A 454 -22.22 -1.45 2.92
C PHE A 454 -23.00 -0.54 3.87
N GLY A 455 -23.10 0.73 3.53
CA GLY A 455 -24.01 1.67 4.15
C GLY A 455 -25.38 1.59 3.49
N SER A 456 -26.46 1.59 4.28
CA SER A 456 -27.80 1.67 3.70
C SER A 456 -28.84 2.31 4.61
N ARG A 457 -29.88 2.85 3.98
CA ARG A 457 -31.15 3.22 4.60
C ARG A 457 -32.31 3.01 3.64
N SER A 458 -33.52 3.05 4.19
CA SER A 458 -34.77 3.05 3.41
C SER A 458 -35.77 4.04 3.97
N SER A 459 -36.58 4.68 3.13
CA SER A 459 -37.75 5.44 3.58
C SER A 459 -38.81 4.58 4.27
N VAL A 460 -38.75 3.25 4.12
CA VAL A 460 -39.68 2.30 4.74
C VAL A 460 -38.93 1.35 5.66
N VAL A 461 -39.30 1.38 6.94
CA VAL A 461 -38.74 0.51 7.97
C VAL A 461 -39.08 -0.96 7.67
N GLY A 462 -38.11 -1.85 7.85
CA GLY A 462 -38.33 -3.29 7.75
C GLY A 462 -38.09 -3.88 6.36
N LYS A 463 -37.71 -3.05 5.37
CA LYS A 463 -37.07 -3.59 4.15
C LYS A 463 -35.78 -4.33 4.52
N LYS A 464 -35.36 -5.24 3.68
CA LYS A 464 -34.24 -6.16 3.83
C LYS A 464 -33.36 -6.16 2.60
N ILE A 465 -32.07 -6.39 2.83
CA ILE A 465 -31.11 -6.71 1.77
C ILE A 465 -30.47 -8.04 2.13
N GLN A 466 -30.42 -8.98 1.20
CA GLN A 466 -29.67 -10.22 1.37
C GLN A 466 -28.38 -10.15 0.57
N MET A 467 -27.26 -10.46 1.22
CA MET A 467 -25.98 -10.61 0.53
C MET A 467 -25.82 -12.04 0.03
N THR A 468 -25.32 -12.23 -1.19
CA THR A 468 -24.96 -13.56 -1.71
C THR A 468 -23.63 -13.47 -2.46
N ILE A 469 -22.78 -14.47 -2.28
CA ILE A 469 -21.53 -14.61 -3.01
C ILE A 469 -21.63 -15.78 -3.96
N VAL A 470 -21.25 -15.56 -5.21
CA VAL A 470 -21.26 -16.58 -6.25
C VAL A 470 -19.82 -16.81 -6.71
N TYR A 471 -19.40 -18.07 -6.75
CA TYR A 471 -18.08 -18.48 -7.22
C TYR A 471 -18.23 -19.14 -8.58
N ASN A 472 -17.71 -18.50 -9.61
CA ASN A 472 -17.64 -19.06 -10.95
C ASN A 472 -16.19 -19.43 -11.27
N TYR A 473 -15.96 -20.68 -11.64
CA TYR A 473 -14.62 -21.23 -11.87
C TYR A 473 -14.08 -20.97 -13.29
N GLY A 474 -14.74 -20.11 -14.07
CA GLY A 474 -14.35 -19.75 -15.44
C GLY A 474 -14.97 -20.65 -16.50
N THR A 475 -14.53 -20.45 -17.75
CA THR A 475 -15.01 -21.14 -18.95
C THR A 475 -13.87 -21.86 -19.68
N GLY A 476 -14.24 -22.70 -20.66
CA GLY A 476 -13.29 -23.54 -21.41
C GLY A 476 -12.91 -24.83 -20.67
N GLY A 477 -12.78 -25.94 -21.40
CA GLY A 477 -12.55 -27.25 -20.80
C GLY A 477 -13.78 -27.78 -20.06
N SER A 478 -13.60 -28.20 -18.79
CA SER A 478 -14.65 -28.74 -17.92
C SER A 478 -14.56 -28.17 -16.50
N PRO A 479 -14.84 -26.87 -16.32
CA PRO A 479 -14.78 -26.20 -15.02
C PRO A 479 -15.82 -26.76 -14.04
N SER A 480 -15.56 -26.62 -12.75
CA SER A 480 -16.53 -26.97 -11.71
C SER A 480 -17.80 -26.12 -11.82
N PRO A 481 -18.97 -26.67 -11.41
CA PRO A 481 -20.20 -25.90 -11.31
C PRO A 481 -20.05 -24.68 -10.39
N THR A 482 -20.87 -23.66 -10.64
CA THR A 482 -20.93 -22.45 -9.81
C THR A 482 -21.40 -22.78 -8.39
N ASP A 483 -20.69 -22.29 -7.39
CA ASP A 483 -21.10 -22.38 -5.98
C ASP A 483 -21.78 -21.10 -5.51
N PHE A 484 -22.75 -21.25 -4.62
CA PHE A 484 -23.51 -20.17 -4.02
C PHE A 484 -23.33 -20.18 -2.51
N LEU A 485 -22.82 -19.07 -1.98
CA LEU A 485 -22.75 -18.81 -0.56
C LEU A 485 -23.81 -17.75 -0.25
N THR A 486 -25.00 -18.22 0.13
CA THR A 486 -26.09 -17.34 0.57
C THR A 486 -25.68 -16.76 1.92
N GLY A 487 -25.57 -15.43 1.97
CA GLY A 487 -25.15 -14.70 3.15
C GLY A 487 -26.31 -14.30 4.05
N GLN A 488 -26.02 -13.31 4.88
CA GLN A 488 -26.92 -12.78 5.90
C GLN A 488 -27.99 -11.86 5.31
N GLU A 489 -29.19 -11.89 5.89
CA GLU A 489 -30.25 -10.90 5.66
C GLU A 489 -30.09 -9.71 6.62
N PHE A 490 -30.14 -8.50 6.08
CA PHE A 490 -30.04 -7.25 6.85
C PHE A 490 -31.35 -6.51 6.80
N THR A 491 -31.99 -6.31 7.95
CA THR A 491 -33.14 -5.40 8.06
C THR A 491 -32.64 -3.96 8.02
N ILE A 492 -33.09 -3.20 7.02
CA ILE A 492 -32.69 -1.84 6.73
C ILE A 492 -33.52 -0.84 7.54
N THR A 493 -32.82 0.07 8.20
CA THR A 493 -33.39 1.16 9.01
C THR A 493 -33.72 2.40 8.19
N SER A 494 -34.49 3.31 8.79
CA SER A 494 -34.79 4.62 8.20
C SER A 494 -33.63 5.61 8.26
N THR A 495 -32.68 5.39 9.17
CA THR A 495 -31.43 6.13 9.28
C THR A 495 -30.30 5.38 8.56
N PHE A 496 -29.36 6.13 7.99
CA PHE A 496 -28.14 5.53 7.45
C PHE A 496 -27.35 4.83 8.56
N GLN A 497 -26.91 3.62 8.29
CA GLN A 497 -25.98 2.87 9.13
C GLN A 497 -25.18 1.89 8.28
N GLU A 498 -24.04 1.46 8.81
CA GLU A 498 -23.19 0.45 8.19
C GLU A 498 -23.65 -0.97 8.56
N TYR A 499 -23.65 -1.86 7.58
CA TYR A 499 -23.96 -3.27 7.75
C TYR A 499 -22.71 -4.10 7.43
N PRO A 500 -21.88 -4.43 8.44
CA PRO A 500 -20.72 -5.31 8.26
C PRO A 500 -21.16 -6.77 8.24
N VAL A 501 -20.45 -7.59 7.48
CA VAL A 501 -20.65 -9.03 7.41
C VAL A 501 -19.32 -9.75 7.25
N SER A 502 -19.19 -10.87 7.95
CA SER A 502 -18.08 -11.80 7.79
C SER A 502 -18.67 -13.17 7.54
N ILE A 503 -18.41 -13.74 6.37
CA ILE A 503 -18.95 -15.04 5.98
C ILE A 503 -17.78 -16.02 5.83
N PRO A 504 -17.85 -17.23 6.41
CA PRO A 504 -16.88 -18.28 6.14
C PRO A 504 -16.76 -18.51 4.62
N ASN A 505 -15.54 -18.49 4.12
CA ASN A 505 -15.26 -18.76 2.72
C ASN A 505 -15.46 -20.25 2.42
N ILE A 506 -15.77 -20.58 1.17
CA ILE A 506 -15.87 -21.98 0.74
C ILE A 506 -14.48 -22.59 0.57
N ASP A 507 -14.34 -23.89 0.83
CA ASP A 507 -13.13 -24.62 0.49
C ASP A 507 -13.10 -24.88 -1.02
N ILE A 508 -12.12 -24.30 -1.71
CA ILE A 508 -11.96 -24.45 -3.15
C ILE A 508 -11.01 -25.60 -3.54
N ARG A 509 -10.45 -26.35 -2.58
CA ARG A 509 -9.57 -27.49 -2.87
C ARG A 509 -10.34 -28.56 -3.66
N GLY A 510 -9.74 -29.03 -4.75
CA GLY A 510 -10.34 -30.03 -5.64
C GLY A 510 -11.33 -29.46 -6.67
N LYS A 511 -11.58 -28.15 -6.68
CA LYS A 511 -12.35 -27.50 -7.75
C LYS A 511 -11.49 -27.37 -9.01
N THR A 512 -12.12 -27.53 -10.17
CA THR A 512 -11.47 -27.43 -11.48
C THR A 512 -11.76 -26.05 -12.08
N PHE A 513 -10.72 -25.32 -12.43
CA PHE A 513 -10.82 -24.02 -13.10
C PHE A 513 -10.89 -24.19 -14.62
N GLY A 514 -11.63 -23.31 -15.28
CA GLY A 514 -11.70 -23.22 -16.72
C GLY A 514 -10.37 -22.80 -17.34
N THR A 515 -10.15 -23.18 -18.60
CA THR A 515 -8.89 -22.90 -19.31
C THR A 515 -8.76 -21.47 -19.80
N ASN A 516 -9.84 -20.68 -19.76
CA ASN A 516 -9.88 -19.32 -20.31
C ASN A 516 -9.45 -18.23 -19.32
N ASN A 517 -9.09 -18.59 -18.08
CA ASN A 517 -8.61 -17.68 -17.05
C ASN A 517 -9.58 -16.51 -16.74
N ASP A 518 -10.88 -16.80 -16.75
CA ASP A 518 -11.99 -15.84 -16.61
C ASP A 518 -12.88 -16.17 -15.39
N ASP A 519 -12.30 -16.82 -14.37
CA ASP A 519 -12.98 -17.06 -13.10
C ASP A 519 -13.36 -15.74 -12.40
N TYR A 520 -14.41 -15.76 -11.60
CA TYR A 520 -14.84 -14.57 -10.87
C TYR A 520 -15.59 -14.88 -9.57
N ILE A 521 -15.49 -13.95 -8.63
CA ILE A 521 -16.43 -13.86 -7.51
C ILE A 521 -17.47 -12.81 -7.88
N GLU A 522 -18.76 -13.13 -7.80
CA GLU A 522 -19.83 -12.13 -7.91
C GLU A 522 -20.40 -11.84 -6.52
N VAL A 523 -20.38 -10.57 -6.15
CA VAL A 523 -21.03 -10.07 -4.94
C VAL A 523 -22.42 -9.56 -5.33
N GLN A 524 -23.46 -10.13 -4.74
CA GLN A 524 -24.85 -9.79 -5.02
C GLN A 524 -25.49 -9.13 -3.80
N TRP A 525 -26.02 -7.92 -4.01
CA TRP A 525 -26.99 -7.28 -3.12
C TRP A 525 -28.38 -7.59 -3.66
N LYS A 526 -29.03 -8.59 -3.08
CA LYS A 526 -30.41 -8.93 -3.42
C LYS A 526 -31.35 -7.99 -2.69
N LEU A 527 -32.16 -7.27 -3.46
CA LEU A 527 -33.11 -6.27 -2.96
C LEU A 527 -34.52 -6.84 -2.87
N ALA A 528 -34.81 -7.90 -3.64
CA ALA A 528 -36.04 -8.67 -3.57
C ALA A 528 -35.80 -10.14 -3.98
N GLY A 529 -36.63 -11.03 -3.45
CA GLY A 529 -36.58 -12.49 -3.64
C GLY A 529 -37.43 -13.22 -2.62
N GLY A 530 -37.23 -14.53 -2.44
CA GLY A 530 -38.01 -15.31 -1.46
C GLY A 530 -37.92 -14.82 0.01
N PHE A 531 -36.96 -13.94 0.33
CA PHE A 531 -36.80 -13.32 1.65
C PHE A 531 -37.53 -11.96 1.80
N GLN A 532 -37.89 -11.33 0.68
CA GLN A 532 -38.57 -10.04 0.64
C GLN A 532 -39.32 -9.82 -0.67
N ASN A 533 -40.57 -9.39 -0.53
CA ASN A 533 -41.45 -9.00 -1.63
C ASN A 533 -41.31 -7.52 -2.03
N PHE A 534 -41.72 -7.17 -3.25
CA PHE A 534 -41.72 -5.77 -3.74
C PHE A 534 -42.98 -4.97 -3.35
N VAL A 535 -43.80 -5.52 -2.46
CA VAL A 535 -45.17 -5.05 -2.14
C VAL A 535 -45.25 -3.74 -1.35
N ALA A 536 -44.13 -3.11 -1.00
CA ALA A 536 -44.11 -1.80 -0.34
C ALA A 536 -43.38 -0.76 -1.22
N ALA A 537 -44.11 0.27 -1.64
CA ALA A 537 -43.53 1.48 -2.22
C ALA A 537 -42.48 2.06 -1.26
N GLY A 538 -41.35 2.56 -1.78
CA GLY A 538 -40.24 3.03 -0.95
C GLY A 538 -38.92 2.93 -1.68
N ASN A 539 -37.80 3.01 -0.94
CA ASN A 539 -36.48 3.04 -1.57
C ASN A 539 -35.44 2.16 -0.90
N PHE A 540 -34.33 1.96 -1.59
CA PHE A 540 -33.05 1.56 -1.04
C PHE A 540 -32.02 2.62 -1.42
N GLU A 541 -31.29 3.10 -0.41
CA GLU A 541 -30.07 3.87 -0.63
C GLU A 541 -28.88 3.00 -0.24
N LEU A 542 -27.95 2.80 -1.17
CA LEU A 542 -26.71 2.07 -0.94
C LEU A 542 -25.53 3.04 -1.00
N ALA A 543 -24.60 2.92 -0.06
CA ALA A 543 -23.37 3.68 0.01
C ALA A 543 -22.19 2.77 0.40
N SER A 544 -20.97 3.17 0.04
CA SER A 544 -19.71 2.63 0.57
C SER A 544 -19.64 1.10 0.63
N ALA A 545 -19.97 0.46 -0.49
CA ALA A 545 -19.88 -0.98 -0.63
C ALA A 545 -18.41 -1.45 -0.65
N ARG A 546 -18.12 -2.44 0.18
CA ARG A 546 -16.76 -2.93 0.45
C ARG A 546 -16.71 -4.45 0.43
N PHE A 547 -15.63 -4.99 -0.12
CA PHE A 547 -15.28 -6.41 -0.08
C PHE A 547 -13.77 -6.56 0.20
N ASN A 548 -13.45 -7.05 1.39
CA ASN A 548 -12.08 -7.37 1.82
C ASN A 548 -11.98 -8.86 2.22
N PRO A 549 -11.32 -9.70 1.42
CA PRO A 549 -11.13 -11.10 1.74
C PRO A 549 -9.96 -11.36 2.70
N PHE A 550 -9.12 -10.37 3.05
CA PHE A 550 -7.84 -10.62 3.72
C PHE A 550 -7.71 -10.10 5.16
N GLY A 551 -8.77 -9.53 5.73
CA GLY A 551 -8.77 -8.99 7.10
C GLY A 551 -10.09 -8.27 7.43
N PRO A 552 -10.23 -7.68 8.64
CA PRO A 552 -11.40 -6.89 9.00
C PRO A 552 -11.68 -5.81 7.94
N THR A 553 -12.94 -5.39 7.83
CA THR A 553 -13.31 -4.33 6.89
C THR A 553 -12.56 -3.06 7.26
N PRO A 554 -11.66 -2.56 6.41
CA PRO A 554 -10.84 -1.41 6.75
C PRO A 554 -11.67 -0.12 6.85
N PRO A 555 -11.20 0.90 7.60
CA PRO A 555 -11.85 2.20 7.68
C PRO A 555 -11.95 2.86 6.30
N LEU A 556 -12.96 3.70 6.09
CA LEU A 556 -13.23 4.29 4.78
C LEU A 556 -12.09 5.24 4.38
N ILE A 557 -11.21 4.78 3.50
CA ILE A 557 -10.35 5.67 2.73
C ILE A 557 -10.99 5.83 1.36
N ASP A 558 -11.51 7.03 1.10
CA ASP A 558 -12.17 7.37 -0.17
C ASP A 558 -11.30 6.94 -1.35
N GLU A 559 -11.85 6.10 -2.24
CA GLU A 559 -11.28 5.99 -3.57
C GLU A 559 -11.41 7.37 -4.22
N SER A 560 -10.30 8.11 -4.35
CA SER A 560 -10.28 9.35 -5.13
C SER A 560 -10.96 9.12 -6.49
N PHE A 561 -11.71 10.13 -6.93
CA PHE A 561 -12.46 10.08 -8.19
C PHE A 561 -11.60 9.61 -9.36
N ASP A 562 -10.35 10.07 -9.46
CA ASP A 562 -9.43 9.70 -10.54
C ASP A 562 -9.02 8.23 -10.51
N ASP A 563 -8.88 7.62 -9.34
CA ASP A 563 -8.56 6.20 -9.23
C ASP A 563 -9.79 5.34 -9.53
N ALA A 564 -10.96 5.72 -9.02
CA ALA A 564 -12.22 5.05 -9.34
C ALA A 564 -12.51 5.13 -10.84
N LEU A 565 -12.30 6.31 -11.44
CA LEU A 565 -12.44 6.54 -12.87
C LEU A 565 -11.48 5.65 -13.67
N ARG A 566 -10.21 5.57 -13.26
CA ARG A 566 -9.21 4.71 -13.92
C ARG A 566 -9.58 3.23 -13.81
N SER A 567 -10.07 2.80 -12.65
CA SER A 567 -10.55 1.44 -12.41
C SER A 567 -11.76 1.10 -13.30
N CYS A 568 -12.74 2.00 -13.40
CA CYS A 568 -13.88 1.86 -14.31
C CYS A 568 -13.45 1.89 -15.79
N GLN A 569 -12.46 2.73 -16.15
CA GLN A 569 -11.94 2.84 -17.52
C GLN A 569 -11.24 1.58 -18.01
N ARG A 570 -10.82 0.68 -17.12
CA ARG A 570 -10.38 -0.68 -17.50
C ARG A 570 -11.51 -1.52 -18.12
N TYR A 571 -12.77 -1.21 -17.82
CA TYR A 571 -13.96 -1.94 -18.27
C TYR A 571 -14.79 -1.18 -19.31
N TYR A 572 -14.88 0.14 -19.18
CA TYR A 572 -15.65 0.97 -20.10
C TYR A 572 -14.99 2.33 -20.31
N GLU A 573 -14.76 2.71 -21.57
CA GLU A 573 -14.24 4.04 -21.91
C GLU A 573 -14.98 4.62 -23.11
N LYS A 574 -14.98 5.94 -23.20
CA LYS A 574 -15.62 6.70 -24.26
C LYS A 574 -14.76 7.88 -24.69
N SER A 575 -14.95 8.32 -25.93
CA SER A 575 -14.29 9.52 -26.47
C SER A 575 -14.93 10.81 -25.96
N PHE A 576 -16.21 10.77 -25.65
CA PHE A 576 -16.99 11.95 -25.22
C PHE A 576 -16.43 12.55 -23.92
N PRO A 577 -16.56 13.87 -23.70
CA PRO A 577 -16.29 14.51 -22.42
C PRO A 577 -17.03 13.78 -21.30
N TYR A 578 -16.45 13.77 -20.11
CA TYR A 578 -16.96 12.97 -18.98
C TYR A 578 -18.47 13.19 -18.76
N PHE A 579 -18.91 14.44 -18.77
CA PHE A 579 -20.30 14.85 -18.54
C PHE A 579 -21.24 14.72 -19.75
N THR A 580 -20.75 14.40 -20.93
CA THR A 580 -21.55 14.28 -22.16
C THR A 580 -22.10 12.87 -22.31
N ALA A 581 -23.41 12.76 -22.57
CA ALA A 581 -24.06 11.48 -22.84
C ALA A 581 -23.45 10.80 -24.08
N VAL A 582 -23.34 9.47 -24.05
CA VAL A 582 -23.06 8.74 -25.29
C VAL A 582 -24.31 8.78 -26.16
N GLY A 583 -24.15 9.24 -27.39
CA GLY A 583 -25.25 9.32 -28.33
C GLY A 583 -24.75 9.74 -29.72
N GLN A 584 -25.62 9.51 -30.70
CA GLN A 584 -25.46 10.07 -32.03
C GLN A 584 -25.81 11.56 -32.01
N ASN A 585 -25.21 12.34 -32.91
CA ASN A 585 -25.53 13.76 -33.09
C ASN A 585 -25.40 14.61 -31.81
N VAL A 586 -24.35 14.40 -31.02
CA VAL A 586 -24.11 15.13 -29.75
C VAL A 586 -23.00 16.19 -29.83
N GLY A 587 -22.57 16.53 -31.05
CA GLY A 587 -21.53 17.52 -31.31
C GLY A 587 -20.11 16.98 -31.19
N ASN A 588 -19.14 17.81 -31.53
CA ASN A 588 -17.76 17.42 -31.81
C ASN A 588 -16.81 17.28 -30.59
N PRO A 589 -17.01 17.91 -29.42
CA PRO A 589 -16.04 17.84 -28.32
C PRO A 589 -15.70 16.41 -27.93
N GLY A 590 -14.42 16.06 -27.93
CA GLY A 590 -13.93 14.71 -27.63
C GLY A 590 -13.98 13.71 -28.80
N SER A 591 -14.38 14.15 -30.00
CA SER A 591 -14.36 13.28 -31.19
C SER A 591 -12.93 12.97 -31.61
N LEU A 592 -12.73 11.75 -32.09
CA LEU A 592 -11.52 11.34 -32.76
C LEU A 592 -11.43 12.07 -34.10
N THR A 593 -10.28 12.65 -34.42
CA THR A 593 -10.06 13.41 -35.65
C THR A 593 -8.99 12.75 -36.50
N TYR A 594 -9.24 12.69 -37.80
CA TYR A 594 -8.29 12.23 -38.81
C TYR A 594 -8.39 13.14 -40.05
N ILE A 595 -7.26 13.38 -40.72
CA ILE A 595 -7.17 14.20 -41.94
C ILE A 595 -6.89 13.28 -43.12
N LYS A 596 -7.68 13.40 -44.20
CA LYS A 596 -7.43 12.66 -45.45
C LYS A 596 -6.17 13.21 -46.12
N ASN A 597 -5.18 12.37 -46.37
CA ASN A 597 -3.92 12.83 -46.96
C ASN A 597 -3.98 12.98 -48.48
N ILE A 598 -4.86 12.23 -49.14
CA ILE A 598 -5.05 12.26 -50.60
C ILE A 598 -6.54 12.20 -50.95
N ALA A 599 -6.91 12.74 -52.11
CA ALA A 599 -8.27 12.67 -52.63
C ALA A 599 -8.65 11.20 -52.94
N GLY A 600 -9.87 10.78 -52.58
CA GLY A 600 -10.33 9.40 -52.81
C GLY A 600 -9.61 8.34 -51.97
N GLN A 601 -9.02 8.71 -50.83
CA GLN A 601 -8.34 7.76 -49.94
C GLN A 601 -9.34 6.79 -49.29
N TYR A 602 -9.10 5.48 -49.42
CA TYR A 602 -9.90 4.42 -48.79
C TYR A 602 -9.17 3.80 -47.59
N ASN A 603 -9.94 3.20 -46.68
CA ASN A 603 -9.46 2.41 -45.52
C ASN A 603 -8.35 3.10 -44.72
N SER A 604 -8.56 4.38 -44.41
CA SER A 604 -7.61 5.20 -43.66
C SER A 604 -8.18 5.57 -42.31
N GLY A 605 -7.33 5.88 -41.35
CA GLY A 605 -7.79 6.01 -39.98
C GLY A 605 -6.70 6.47 -39.04
N VAL A 606 -7.03 6.43 -37.75
CA VAL A 606 -6.13 6.84 -36.68
C VAL A 606 -6.17 5.81 -35.56
N TYR A 607 -4.99 5.50 -35.03
CA TYR A 607 -4.86 4.58 -33.92
C TYR A 607 -5.29 5.26 -32.63
N VAL A 608 -6.21 4.63 -31.92
CA VAL A 608 -6.74 5.07 -30.63
C VAL A 608 -6.06 4.24 -29.55
N GLN A 609 -5.24 4.88 -28.73
CA GLN A 609 -4.73 4.27 -27.51
C GLN A 609 -5.74 4.48 -26.37
N TYR A 610 -6.10 3.41 -25.67
CA TYR A 610 -6.93 3.53 -24.48
C TYR A 610 -6.19 4.25 -23.35
N LYS A 611 -6.91 5.02 -22.53
CA LYS A 611 -6.33 5.65 -21.31
C LYS A 611 -5.82 4.62 -20.31
N VAL A 612 -6.51 3.48 -20.25
CA VAL A 612 -6.17 2.34 -19.38
C VAL A 612 -6.28 1.07 -20.23
N LYS A 613 -5.30 0.17 -20.09
CA LYS A 613 -5.38 -1.16 -20.69
C LYS A 613 -6.71 -1.82 -20.32
N LYS A 614 -7.45 -2.31 -21.31
CA LYS A 614 -8.70 -3.02 -21.07
C LYS A 614 -8.44 -4.34 -20.39
N ARG A 615 -9.45 -4.84 -19.67
CA ARG A 615 -9.35 -6.16 -19.05
C ARG A 615 -9.22 -7.31 -20.04
N HIS A 616 -9.72 -7.14 -21.26
CA HIS A 616 -9.68 -8.14 -22.30
C HIS A 616 -9.46 -7.47 -23.66
N ALA A 617 -8.74 -8.15 -24.55
CA ALA A 617 -8.40 -7.62 -25.88
C ALA A 617 -9.63 -7.42 -26.79
N SER A 618 -10.71 -8.16 -26.53
CA SER A 618 -11.95 -8.12 -27.33
C SER A 618 -12.97 -7.09 -26.82
N ALA A 619 -12.54 -5.88 -26.45
CA ALA A 619 -13.48 -4.81 -26.11
C ALA A 619 -14.39 -4.50 -27.33
N VAL A 620 -15.69 -4.41 -27.10
CA VAL A 620 -16.67 -4.07 -28.14
C VAL A 620 -16.60 -2.58 -28.38
N VAL A 621 -16.12 -2.18 -29.56
CA VAL A 621 -16.03 -0.78 -29.97
C VAL A 621 -17.28 -0.39 -30.76
N THR A 622 -17.98 0.65 -30.32
CA THR A 622 -19.14 1.22 -31.04
C THR A 622 -18.83 2.65 -31.43
N PHE A 623 -19.16 3.04 -32.67
CA PHE A 623 -18.92 4.37 -33.20
C PHE A 623 -20.19 5.22 -33.26
N TYR A 624 -20.00 6.53 -33.10
CA TYR A 624 -21.09 7.50 -33.10
C TYR A 624 -20.72 8.71 -33.96
N ASN A 625 -21.56 9.06 -34.92
CA ASN A 625 -21.42 10.26 -35.72
C ASN A 625 -21.72 11.51 -34.86
N PRO A 626 -20.80 12.47 -34.76
CA PRO A 626 -21.01 13.69 -33.97
C PRO A 626 -22.15 14.59 -34.45
N ASN A 627 -22.59 14.48 -35.72
CA ASN A 627 -23.55 15.40 -36.34
C ASN A 627 -24.68 14.71 -37.14
N ALA A 628 -24.79 13.38 -37.09
CA ALA A 628 -25.85 12.62 -37.75
C ALA A 628 -26.27 11.42 -36.89
N THR A 629 -27.36 10.74 -37.27
CA THR A 629 -27.93 9.61 -36.51
C THR A 629 -27.46 8.25 -37.07
N ASN A 630 -26.14 8.04 -37.20
CA ASN A 630 -25.52 6.81 -37.74
C ASN A 630 -24.10 6.59 -37.18
N GLY A 631 -23.44 5.48 -37.51
CA GLY A 631 -22.09 5.15 -37.05
C GLY A 631 -20.96 5.68 -37.93
N ALA A 632 -21.28 6.49 -38.94
CA ALA A 632 -20.32 6.93 -39.94
C ALA A 632 -19.35 8.01 -39.43
N TRP A 633 -18.19 8.07 -40.06
CA TRP A 633 -17.31 9.23 -39.95
C TRP A 633 -18.00 10.47 -40.52
N ARG A 634 -17.89 11.60 -39.83
CA ARG A 634 -18.40 12.87 -40.30
C ARG A 634 -17.30 13.70 -40.94
N ASN A 635 -17.44 14.03 -42.22
CA ASN A 635 -16.55 14.97 -42.89
C ASN A 635 -17.00 16.41 -42.59
N THR A 636 -16.24 17.12 -41.77
CA THR A 636 -16.59 18.49 -41.35
C THR A 636 -16.19 19.54 -42.37
N SER A 637 -15.25 19.24 -43.27
CA SER A 637 -14.87 20.14 -44.37
C SER A 637 -16.01 20.33 -45.37
N THR A 638 -16.78 19.26 -45.63
CA THR A 638 -17.89 19.27 -46.60
C THR A 638 -19.26 19.19 -45.96
N SER A 639 -19.34 19.00 -44.63
CA SER A 639 -20.59 18.75 -43.91
C SER A 639 -21.39 17.58 -44.50
N THR A 640 -20.69 16.50 -44.84
CA THR A 640 -21.30 15.24 -45.31
C THR A 640 -20.79 14.05 -44.51
N ASP A 641 -21.52 12.93 -44.56
CA ASP A 641 -21.04 11.68 -43.95
C ASP A 641 -20.09 10.97 -44.91
N SER A 642 -19.10 10.31 -44.33
CA SER A 642 -18.13 9.47 -45.00
C SER A 642 -18.54 8.01 -44.81
N GLY A 643 -17.57 7.09 -44.76
CA GLY A 643 -17.84 5.68 -44.55
C GLY A 643 -18.27 5.32 -43.12
N GLU A 644 -19.01 4.21 -42.98
CA GLU A 644 -19.35 3.61 -41.68
C GLU A 644 -18.08 3.21 -40.93
N ALA A 645 -17.89 3.76 -39.73
CA ALA A 645 -16.67 3.55 -38.97
C ALA A 645 -16.60 2.11 -38.42
N TYR A 646 -15.41 1.53 -38.44
CA TYR A 646 -15.16 0.23 -37.80
C TYR A 646 -13.80 0.19 -37.12
N ALA A 647 -13.65 -0.73 -36.16
CA ALA A 647 -12.41 -0.94 -35.44
C ALA A 647 -11.61 -2.08 -36.10
N ALA A 648 -10.36 -1.81 -36.45
CA ALA A 648 -9.39 -2.80 -36.89
C ALA A 648 -8.28 -2.96 -35.85
N TYR A 649 -7.58 -4.11 -35.85
CA TYR A 649 -6.45 -4.38 -34.94
C TYR A 649 -6.77 -4.08 -33.46
N ALA A 650 -8.00 -4.39 -33.03
CA ALA A 650 -8.41 -4.18 -31.65
C ALA A 650 -7.62 -5.09 -30.71
N GLY A 651 -7.05 -4.51 -29.67
CA GLY A 651 -6.34 -5.20 -28.60
C GLY A 651 -6.60 -4.53 -27.25
N ASP A 652 -5.96 -5.02 -26.21
CA ASP A 652 -6.14 -4.51 -24.84
C ASP A 652 -5.61 -3.08 -24.64
N ASN A 653 -4.74 -2.61 -25.54
CA ASN A 653 -4.10 -1.28 -25.48
C ASN A 653 -4.74 -0.24 -26.38
N GLY A 654 -5.61 -0.64 -27.32
CA GLY A 654 -6.17 0.26 -28.31
C GLY A 654 -6.72 -0.44 -29.53
N PHE A 655 -7.10 0.35 -30.53
CA PHE A 655 -7.60 -0.12 -31.81
C PHE A 655 -7.33 0.93 -32.90
N LEU A 656 -7.32 0.52 -34.16
CA LEU A 656 -7.34 1.42 -35.30
C LEU A 656 -8.79 1.77 -35.65
N ALA A 657 -9.19 3.03 -35.51
CA ALA A 657 -10.49 3.49 -36.01
C ALA A 657 -10.37 3.76 -37.51
N VAL A 658 -11.05 2.96 -38.32
CA VAL A 658 -10.95 3.03 -39.78
C VAL A 658 -12.15 3.75 -40.37
N ASN A 659 -11.86 4.69 -41.26
CA ASN A 659 -12.80 5.24 -42.23
C ASN A 659 -12.61 4.48 -43.56
N PRO A 660 -13.61 3.69 -44.01
CA PRO A 660 -13.50 3.00 -45.28
C PRO A 660 -13.48 3.97 -46.48
N GLY A 661 -14.00 5.20 -46.31
CA GLY A 661 -14.16 6.19 -47.36
C GLY A 661 -15.35 5.88 -48.27
N LEU A 662 -15.81 6.89 -49.01
CA LEU A 662 -16.80 6.75 -50.08
C LEU A 662 -16.19 7.17 -51.42
N SER A 663 -16.63 6.55 -52.51
CA SER A 663 -16.13 6.83 -53.85
C SER A 663 -16.43 8.24 -54.36
N SER A 664 -17.41 8.91 -53.77
CA SER A 664 -17.76 10.31 -54.04
C SER A 664 -16.86 11.34 -53.33
N GLU A 665 -15.91 10.91 -52.49
CA GLU A 665 -15.10 11.82 -51.69
C GLU A 665 -13.78 12.20 -52.39
N THR A 666 -13.79 13.33 -53.09
CA THR A 666 -12.65 13.80 -53.89
C THR A 666 -11.77 14.85 -53.21
N GLY A 667 -12.06 15.22 -51.96
CA GLY A 667 -11.30 16.22 -51.20
C GLY A 667 -10.03 15.64 -50.56
N ALA A 668 -8.86 16.19 -50.89
CA ALA A 668 -7.64 16.01 -50.12
C ALA A 668 -7.63 16.99 -48.93
N ALA A 669 -6.99 16.62 -47.82
CA ALA A 669 -6.94 17.39 -46.57
C ALA A 669 -8.30 17.60 -45.86
N ASP A 670 -9.32 16.82 -46.23
CA ASP A 670 -10.61 16.84 -45.54
C ASP A 670 -10.48 16.33 -44.09
N VAL A 671 -11.16 17.00 -43.16
CA VAL A 671 -11.18 16.63 -41.75
C VAL A 671 -12.38 15.73 -41.48
N CYS A 672 -12.11 14.52 -41.00
CA CYS A 672 -13.13 13.56 -40.61
C CYS A 672 -13.10 13.32 -39.11
N ILE A 673 -14.28 13.26 -38.48
CA ILE A 673 -14.43 13.04 -37.05
C ILE A 673 -15.42 11.92 -36.73
N VAL A 674 -15.20 11.22 -35.62
CA VAL A 674 -16.13 10.21 -35.09
C VAL A 674 -15.98 10.08 -33.58
N HIS A 675 -17.04 9.74 -32.87
CA HIS A 675 -16.98 9.33 -31.48
C HIS A 675 -16.93 7.81 -31.33
N TRP A 676 -16.51 7.33 -30.16
CA TRP A 676 -16.48 5.91 -29.88
C TRP A 676 -16.72 5.60 -28.40
N THR A 677 -17.16 4.37 -28.15
CA THR A 677 -17.11 3.68 -26.85
C THR A 677 -16.36 2.38 -27.00
N ALA A 678 -15.73 1.90 -25.93
CA ALA A 678 -15.11 0.60 -25.83
C ALA A 678 -15.60 -0.08 -24.54
N ASP A 679 -16.34 -1.18 -24.69
CA ASP A 679 -16.99 -1.89 -23.59
C ASP A 679 -16.45 -3.32 -23.45
N CYS A 680 -15.98 -3.66 -22.25
CA CYS A 680 -15.54 -5.00 -21.88
C CYS A 680 -16.03 -5.40 -20.48
N ARG A 681 -17.13 -4.81 -20.01
CA ARG A 681 -17.77 -5.12 -18.72
C ARG A 681 -18.25 -6.58 -18.64
N LEU A 682 -18.39 -7.09 -17.41
CA LEU A 682 -18.57 -8.51 -17.04
C LEU A 682 -20.01 -9.02 -16.92
#